data_AF-A0AB34G5Y1-F1
#
_entry.id   AF-A0AB34G5Y1-F1
#
_cell.length_a   1.000
_cell.length_b   1.000
_cell.length_c   1.000
_cell.angle_alpha   90.00
_cell.angle_beta   90.00
_cell.angle_gamma   90.00
#
_symmetry.space_group_name_H-M   'P 1'
#
loop_
_entity.id
_entity.type
_entity.pdbx_description
1 polymer ?
#
loop_
_entity_poly.entity_id
_entity_poly.type
_entity_poly.pdbx_seq_one_letter_code
_entity_poly.pdbx_strand_id
1 'polypeptide(L)'
;MTTFTRTADHEQPTISVDARAVIADIDDNIYGGFTEHIGRCIYGGLYDPESPLADENGFRKDVIEALKELRVPVVRYPGGNFVATYHWLDGVGPRADRPKRPELAWDGIETNQFGTDEFLKWCEVVGTEPYFCLNFGTGTLDEALGWVEYCNSSKDTYYANLRRKNGRQEPYNVKYWALGNEVWGPWQVAQMTKGDYAKKAYQWAKAIKLLDPSVKLILCGETGYSSWDFHVIKECIKLDLHGLGGSTTVGLIDMHSIHIYTASTDHVKNATERAIEITAGLIDLARVENNVPPSIPRQKICFDEWNVWDPVRAPGEQGAEERYTLSDALAVGVWLNVFVRQAKHVGMANIAQSVNVISPLMTTSKGVVKQTTWWPLLLFSKYMRGKTIAVNVRSGEYEGDTQPAWIRGAMETPWLDVSAVLDHGVVNLAVVNVHDQRDFVTKLAGVEVAGHVEVYVILQHGAYMHELTCHLSAPAIYASARNAVRDGSYRSLWSPAAVKDSGFYLWFQTVNEFIVQFESTKTAVPLLVQKASGVVLELGPGMGNQLSHFDKPKLTRVVGVESNAYFAAEIQRQVQEQGLEDVYELLTCSVDDRSALEREGLVAGSLDTILSIQVLCSVSHPGATLKELYRLLKPGGKLIFWEHHRSSDWLTMAVQYLWNPIWRQVIGGCDMTHDIKTAIAAAGEWENFESIEGDETPWALRPRIWGELIKSGV
;
A
#
# COMPACT_ATOMS: atom_id res chain seq x y z
N MET A 1 -18.82 -13.07 -4.14
CA MET A 1 -18.75 -11.88 -5.01
C MET A 1 -19.62 -10.82 -4.38
N THR A 2 -19.37 -9.52 -4.58
CA THR A 2 -20.32 -8.49 -4.11
C THR A 2 -21.67 -8.76 -4.78
N THR A 3 -22.72 -8.85 -3.98
CA THR A 3 -24.09 -9.01 -4.46
C THR A 3 -24.84 -7.70 -4.29
N PHE A 4 -25.78 -7.45 -5.18
CA PHE A 4 -26.66 -6.29 -5.11
C PHE A 4 -28.09 -6.73 -4.78
N THR A 5 -28.81 -5.90 -4.03
CA THR A 5 -30.24 -6.05 -3.80
C THR A 5 -30.88 -4.69 -3.97
N ARG A 6 -31.59 -4.52 -5.09
CA ARG A 6 -32.28 -3.29 -5.41
C ARG A 6 -33.34 -2.97 -4.34
N THR A 7 -33.31 -1.74 -3.86
CA THR A 7 -34.34 -1.15 -2.98
C THR A 7 -34.92 0.10 -3.64
N ALA A 8 -35.98 0.67 -3.07
CA ALA A 8 -36.46 1.95 -3.56
C ALA A 8 -35.43 3.07 -3.30
N ASP A 9 -35.37 4.05 -4.19
CA ASP A 9 -34.39 5.17 -4.17
C ASP A 9 -34.44 6.07 -2.93
N HIS A 10 -35.51 5.97 -2.13
CA HIS A 10 -35.71 6.71 -0.89
C HIS A 10 -35.36 5.89 0.36
N GLU A 11 -35.13 4.58 0.21
CA GLU A 11 -34.68 3.73 1.32
C GLU A 11 -33.21 3.99 1.63
N GLN A 12 -32.86 3.92 2.92
CA GLN A 12 -31.47 4.10 3.35
C GLN A 12 -30.59 2.94 2.86
N PRO A 13 -29.50 3.20 2.11
CA PRO A 13 -28.63 2.13 1.66
C PRO A 13 -27.94 1.38 2.80
N THR A 14 -27.69 0.09 2.62
CA THR A 14 -26.97 -0.74 3.60
C THR A 14 -25.84 -1.50 2.92
N ILE A 15 -24.68 -1.56 3.56
CA ILE A 15 -23.54 -2.39 3.16
C ILE A 15 -23.34 -3.47 4.22
N SER A 16 -23.42 -4.73 3.83
CA SER A 16 -23.17 -5.87 4.72
C SER A 16 -21.94 -6.61 4.25
N VAL A 17 -20.93 -6.73 5.11
CA VAL A 17 -19.66 -7.40 4.81
C VAL A 17 -19.59 -8.71 5.60
N ASP A 18 -19.24 -9.83 4.96
CA ASP A 18 -18.95 -11.09 5.66
C ASP A 18 -17.47 -11.43 5.53
N ALA A 19 -16.69 -11.06 6.56
CA ALA A 19 -15.25 -11.27 6.61
C ALA A 19 -14.83 -12.76 6.57
N ARG A 20 -15.75 -13.69 6.87
CA ARG A 20 -15.49 -15.13 6.81
C ARG A 20 -15.71 -15.71 5.42
N ALA A 21 -16.47 -15.01 4.58
CA ALA A 21 -16.81 -15.44 3.23
C ALA A 21 -15.75 -14.97 2.22
N VAL A 22 -14.55 -15.55 2.33
CA VAL A 22 -13.45 -15.35 1.38
C VAL A 22 -13.81 -15.93 0.01
N ILE A 23 -13.63 -15.13 -1.05
CA ILE A 23 -13.98 -15.50 -2.43
C ILE A 23 -12.74 -16.00 -3.20
N ALA A 24 -11.65 -15.22 -3.19
CA ALA A 24 -10.41 -15.51 -3.90
C ALA A 24 -9.26 -14.68 -3.33
N ASP A 25 -8.03 -15.17 -3.51
CA ASP A 25 -6.84 -14.34 -3.35
C ASP A 25 -6.75 -13.34 -4.50
N ILE A 26 -6.28 -12.13 -4.21
CA ILE A 26 -6.06 -11.07 -5.19
C ILE A 26 -4.63 -11.20 -5.71
N ASP A 27 -4.48 -11.25 -7.03
CA ASP A 27 -3.17 -11.13 -7.65
C ASP A 27 -2.79 -9.65 -7.65
N ASP A 28 -1.69 -9.32 -6.99
CA ASP A 28 -1.20 -7.95 -6.87
C ASP A 28 -1.01 -7.27 -8.24
N ASN A 29 -0.78 -8.04 -9.30
CA ASN A 29 -0.64 -7.56 -10.68
C ASN A 29 -1.87 -6.83 -11.23
N ILE A 30 -3.02 -6.81 -10.54
CA ILE A 30 -4.14 -5.92 -10.89
C ILE A 30 -3.81 -4.42 -10.71
N TYR A 31 -2.71 -4.10 -10.05
CA TYR A 31 -2.20 -2.73 -9.87
C TYR A 31 -1.01 -2.40 -10.78
N GLY A 32 -0.91 -3.10 -11.92
CA GLY A 32 0.17 -2.92 -12.89
C GLY A 32 0.12 -1.59 -13.64
N GLY A 33 1.26 -1.21 -14.20
CA GLY A 33 1.41 -0.05 -15.07
C GLY A 33 1.63 -0.45 -16.53
N PHE A 34 1.47 0.50 -17.43
CA PHE A 34 1.81 0.37 -18.85
C PHE A 34 2.65 1.58 -19.29
N THR A 35 3.66 1.34 -20.12
CA THR A 35 4.53 2.34 -20.73
C THR A 35 4.72 2.03 -22.21
N GLU A 36 4.53 3.04 -23.04
CA GLU A 36 4.70 2.96 -24.48
C GLU A 36 5.62 4.07 -24.98
N HIS A 37 6.31 3.81 -26.08
CA HIS A 37 7.00 4.84 -26.86
C HIS A 37 6.00 5.73 -27.62
N ILE A 38 5.26 6.56 -26.87
CA ILE A 38 4.30 7.55 -27.35
C ILE A 38 4.47 8.84 -26.54
N GLY A 39 4.34 9.99 -27.21
CA GLY A 39 4.35 11.30 -26.57
C GLY A 39 5.54 11.48 -25.64
N ARG A 40 5.26 11.84 -24.39
CA ARG A 40 6.28 11.99 -23.33
C ARG A 40 6.27 10.85 -22.30
N CYS A 41 5.74 9.67 -22.60
CA CYS A 41 5.74 8.57 -21.62
C CYS A 41 7.17 8.15 -21.27
N ILE A 42 7.97 7.82 -22.29
CA ILE A 42 9.39 7.48 -22.11
C ILE A 42 10.23 8.76 -22.03
N TYR A 43 10.36 9.49 -23.15
CA TYR A 43 11.21 10.67 -23.23
C TYR A 43 10.55 11.89 -22.57
N GLY A 44 11.22 12.47 -21.57
CA GLY A 44 10.67 13.54 -20.74
C GLY A 44 9.70 13.04 -19.66
N GLY A 45 9.40 11.74 -19.63
CA GLY A 45 8.60 11.06 -18.61
C GLY A 45 9.50 10.21 -17.71
N LEU A 46 9.62 8.92 -18.03
CA LEU A 46 10.50 7.98 -17.32
C LEU A 46 11.99 8.36 -17.44
N TYR A 47 12.40 8.77 -18.64
CA TYR A 47 13.79 9.00 -19.03
C TYR A 47 13.99 10.42 -19.57
N ASP A 48 14.80 11.19 -18.87
CA ASP A 48 15.11 12.59 -19.18
C ASP A 48 16.51 12.94 -18.66
N PRO A 49 17.58 12.51 -19.36
CA PRO A 49 18.96 12.65 -18.88
C PRO A 49 19.44 14.10 -18.73
N GLU A 50 18.75 15.07 -19.33
CA GLU A 50 19.04 16.49 -19.18
C GLU A 50 18.34 17.11 -17.96
N SER A 51 17.42 16.39 -17.34
CA SER A 51 16.68 16.86 -16.16
C SER A 51 17.59 16.97 -14.93
N PRO A 52 17.48 18.04 -14.13
CA PRO A 52 18.13 18.09 -12.81
C PRO A 52 17.57 17.05 -11.83
N LEU A 53 16.44 16.42 -12.17
CA LEU A 53 15.78 15.39 -11.36
C LEU A 53 16.17 13.96 -11.80
N ALA A 54 17.02 13.82 -12.82
CA ALA A 54 17.50 12.51 -13.26
C ALA A 54 18.55 11.91 -12.30
N ASP A 55 18.63 10.58 -12.30
CA ASP A 55 19.76 9.82 -11.76
C ASP A 55 20.89 9.67 -12.80
N GLU A 56 21.96 8.95 -12.45
CA GLU A 56 23.09 8.69 -13.34
C GLU A 56 22.73 7.85 -14.58
N ASN A 57 21.60 7.15 -14.58
CA ASN A 57 21.11 6.39 -15.71
C ASN A 57 20.27 7.25 -16.66
N GLY A 58 19.88 8.45 -16.24
CA GLY A 58 18.96 9.37 -16.93
C GLY A 58 17.49 9.18 -16.53
N PHE A 59 17.21 8.37 -15.51
CA PHE A 59 15.84 8.12 -15.04
C PHE A 59 15.39 9.22 -14.08
N ARG A 60 14.16 9.71 -14.24
CA ARG A 60 13.57 10.70 -13.35
C ARG A 60 13.32 10.12 -11.95
N LYS A 61 14.07 10.58 -10.95
CA LYS A 61 13.98 10.08 -9.55
C LYS A 61 12.61 10.32 -8.94
N ASP A 62 12.02 11.48 -9.19
CA ASP A 62 10.69 11.83 -8.70
C ASP A 62 9.57 10.95 -9.29
N VAL A 63 9.74 10.48 -10.54
CA VAL A 63 8.85 9.48 -11.15
C VAL A 63 9.05 8.11 -10.50
N ILE A 64 10.30 7.68 -10.30
CA ILE A 64 10.63 6.42 -9.61
C ILE A 64 10.00 6.38 -8.20
N GLU A 65 10.17 7.44 -7.41
CA GLU A 65 9.61 7.50 -6.06
C GLU A 65 8.08 7.48 -6.06
N ALA A 66 7.45 8.12 -7.04
CA ALA A 66 6.00 8.06 -7.20
C ALA A 66 5.53 6.60 -7.47
N LEU A 67 6.15 5.90 -8.41
CA LEU A 67 5.77 4.52 -8.74
C LEU A 67 6.09 3.52 -7.62
N LYS A 68 7.17 3.75 -6.86
CA LYS A 68 7.44 3.00 -5.60
C LYS A 68 6.35 3.22 -4.56
N GLU A 69 5.86 4.45 -4.43
CA GLU A 69 4.74 4.76 -3.53
C GLU A 69 3.47 4.00 -3.92
N LEU A 70 3.22 3.86 -5.22
CA LEU A 70 2.14 3.05 -5.77
C LEU A 70 2.38 1.54 -5.62
N ARG A 71 3.57 1.07 -5.26
CA ARG A 71 3.90 -0.37 -5.21
C ARG A 71 3.49 -1.10 -6.50
N VAL A 72 3.82 -0.51 -7.65
CA VAL A 72 3.48 -1.08 -8.96
C VAL A 72 4.24 -2.42 -9.12
N PRO A 73 3.55 -3.55 -9.28
CA PRO A 73 4.19 -4.86 -9.28
C PRO A 73 4.68 -5.31 -10.65
N VAL A 74 4.06 -4.82 -11.73
CA VAL A 74 4.39 -5.17 -13.10
C VAL A 74 4.18 -3.97 -14.03
N VAL A 75 5.07 -3.77 -15.00
CA VAL A 75 4.94 -2.71 -16.02
C VAL A 75 5.05 -3.29 -17.43
N ARG A 76 4.04 -3.01 -18.26
CA ARG A 76 4.00 -3.37 -19.68
C ARG A 76 4.86 -2.43 -20.54
N TYR A 77 5.60 -2.96 -21.50
CA TYR A 77 6.52 -2.25 -22.41
C TYR A 77 6.75 -3.08 -23.70
N PRO A 78 7.20 -2.54 -24.86
CA PRO A 78 7.48 -1.15 -25.22
C PRO A 78 6.26 -0.42 -25.76
N GLY A 79 5.10 -1.07 -25.76
CA GLY A 79 3.93 -0.41 -26.23
C GLY A 79 2.70 -1.27 -26.36
N GLY A 80 1.70 -0.52 -26.79
CA GLY A 80 0.56 -0.93 -27.56
C GLY A 80 0.96 -0.82 -29.03
N ASN A 81 0.43 0.17 -29.76
CA ASN A 81 0.58 0.25 -31.22
C ASN A 81 2.04 0.38 -31.70
N PHE A 82 2.90 1.05 -30.94
CA PHE A 82 4.33 1.23 -31.25
C PHE A 82 5.04 -0.10 -31.59
N VAL A 83 4.72 -1.16 -30.84
CA VAL A 83 5.43 -2.44 -30.92
C VAL A 83 5.26 -3.13 -32.27
N ALA A 84 4.20 -2.82 -33.03
CA ALA A 84 3.93 -3.45 -34.31
C ALA A 84 4.99 -3.15 -35.38
N THR A 85 5.85 -2.14 -35.15
CA THR A 85 6.94 -1.75 -36.05
C THR A 85 8.30 -1.65 -35.35
N TYR A 86 8.35 -1.99 -34.07
CA TYR A 86 9.55 -1.94 -33.25
C TYR A 86 10.43 -3.17 -33.47
N HIS A 87 11.71 -2.94 -33.78
CA HIS A 87 12.71 -4.00 -33.85
C HIS A 87 13.64 -3.91 -32.63
N TRP A 88 13.54 -4.85 -31.69
CA TRP A 88 14.16 -4.71 -30.36
C TRP A 88 15.69 -4.57 -30.40
N LEU A 89 16.33 -5.09 -31.44
CA LEU A 89 17.77 -4.94 -31.67
C LEU A 89 18.20 -3.48 -31.87
N ASP A 90 17.30 -2.63 -32.37
CA ASP A 90 17.56 -1.20 -32.53
C ASP A 90 17.70 -0.50 -31.16
N GLY A 91 17.15 -1.08 -30.09
CA GLY A 91 17.14 -0.54 -28.72
C GLY A 91 18.17 -1.13 -27.76
N VAL A 92 19.16 -1.91 -28.23
CA VAL A 92 20.20 -2.50 -27.37
C VAL A 92 21.61 -2.12 -27.85
N GLY A 93 22.60 -2.31 -26.98
CA GLY A 93 24.00 -1.98 -27.29
C GLY A 93 24.32 -0.49 -27.19
N PRO A 94 25.47 -0.03 -27.72
CA PRO A 94 25.92 1.35 -27.57
C PRO A 94 24.92 2.35 -28.16
N ARG A 95 24.44 3.30 -27.34
CA ARG A 95 23.42 4.30 -27.72
C ARG A 95 23.78 5.14 -28.96
N ALA A 96 25.07 5.37 -29.21
CA ALA A 96 25.56 6.12 -30.36
C ALA A 96 25.36 5.38 -31.70
N ASP A 97 25.27 4.05 -31.67
CA ASP A 97 25.11 3.21 -32.86
C ASP A 97 23.64 2.88 -33.16
N ARG A 98 22.72 3.24 -32.24
CA ARG A 98 21.30 2.91 -32.35
C ARG A 98 20.63 3.77 -33.43
N PRO A 99 19.87 3.17 -34.35
CA PRO A 99 19.26 3.91 -35.45
C PRO A 99 18.05 4.72 -34.98
N LYS A 100 17.82 5.86 -35.64
CA LYS A 100 16.53 6.55 -35.56
C LYS A 100 15.54 5.89 -36.51
N ARG A 101 14.30 5.67 -36.08
CA ARG A 101 13.23 5.05 -36.88
C ARG A 101 12.03 5.98 -36.98
N PRO A 102 11.30 5.98 -38.12
CA PRO A 102 9.98 6.57 -38.15
C PRO A 102 9.06 5.79 -37.21
N GLU A 103 8.37 6.50 -36.34
CA GLU A 103 7.31 5.95 -35.51
C GLU A 103 6.00 6.07 -36.29
N LEU A 104 5.38 4.93 -36.60
CA LEU A 104 4.26 4.85 -37.54
C LEU A 104 2.88 4.89 -36.87
N ALA A 105 2.77 4.63 -35.57
CA ALA A 105 1.49 4.60 -34.87
C ALA A 105 1.03 6.00 -34.40
N TRP A 106 1.99 6.86 -34.07
CA TRP A 106 1.82 8.11 -33.32
C TRP A 106 2.49 9.31 -33.99
N ASP A 107 3.04 9.12 -35.20
CA ASP A 107 3.68 10.15 -36.04
C ASP A 107 4.88 10.83 -35.35
N GLY A 108 6.07 10.23 -35.50
CA GLY A 108 7.28 10.77 -34.88
C GLY A 108 8.58 10.11 -35.32
N ILE A 109 9.65 10.42 -34.59
CA ILE A 109 10.97 9.80 -34.77
C ILE A 109 11.36 9.14 -33.44
N GLU A 110 11.40 7.81 -33.43
CA GLU A 110 11.96 7.04 -32.32
C GLU A 110 13.49 7.08 -32.41
N THR A 111 14.13 7.48 -31.31
CA THR A 111 15.59 7.64 -31.23
C THR A 111 16.33 6.40 -30.74
N ASN A 112 15.59 5.45 -30.17
CA ASN A 112 16.04 4.22 -29.51
C ASN A 112 17.06 4.44 -28.38
N GLN A 113 17.12 5.65 -27.82
CA GLN A 113 18.02 5.96 -26.70
C GLN A 113 17.61 5.25 -25.40
N PHE A 114 16.34 4.88 -25.30
CA PHE A 114 15.80 4.03 -24.25
C PHE A 114 15.25 2.75 -24.91
N GLY A 115 15.77 1.58 -24.52
CA GLY A 115 15.33 0.30 -25.06
C GLY A 115 15.31 -0.80 -24.00
N THR A 116 15.51 -2.05 -24.43
CA THR A 116 15.36 -3.25 -23.58
C THR A 116 16.21 -3.17 -22.31
N ASP A 117 17.50 -2.84 -22.43
CA ASP A 117 18.41 -2.82 -21.27
C ASP A 117 18.09 -1.67 -20.32
N GLU A 118 17.75 -0.49 -20.85
CA GLU A 118 17.35 0.66 -20.02
C GLU A 118 16.04 0.39 -19.28
N PHE A 119 15.03 -0.17 -19.96
CA PHE A 119 13.75 -0.52 -19.34
C PHE A 119 13.92 -1.55 -18.22
N LEU A 120 14.68 -2.62 -18.47
CA LEU A 120 14.91 -3.65 -17.47
C LEU A 120 15.71 -3.13 -16.28
N LYS A 121 16.69 -2.24 -16.53
CA LYS A 121 17.40 -1.55 -15.45
C LYS A 121 16.47 -0.65 -14.65
N TRP A 122 15.58 0.07 -15.31
CA TRP A 122 14.58 0.91 -14.66
C TRP A 122 13.61 0.07 -13.80
N CYS A 123 13.16 -1.09 -14.29
CA CYS A 123 12.35 -2.04 -13.53
C CYS A 123 13.05 -2.48 -12.23
N GLU A 124 14.36 -2.79 -12.28
CA GLU A 124 15.15 -3.13 -11.09
C GLU A 124 15.21 -1.97 -10.08
N VAL A 125 15.37 -0.73 -10.57
CA VAL A 125 15.45 0.47 -9.71
C VAL A 125 14.11 0.78 -9.02
N VAL A 126 13.00 0.58 -9.73
CA VAL A 126 11.64 0.76 -9.19
C VAL A 126 11.24 -0.40 -8.28
N GLY A 127 11.71 -1.61 -8.57
CA GLY A 127 11.29 -2.84 -7.89
C GLY A 127 10.01 -3.44 -8.48
N THR A 128 9.85 -3.36 -9.80
CA THR A 128 8.69 -3.88 -10.54
C THR A 128 9.12 -4.96 -11.52
N GLU A 129 8.24 -5.92 -11.81
CA GLU A 129 8.46 -6.93 -12.84
C GLU A 129 8.25 -6.34 -14.25
N PRO A 130 9.04 -6.78 -15.25
CA PRO A 130 8.83 -6.43 -16.64
C PRO A 130 7.77 -7.31 -17.31
N TYR A 131 6.92 -6.70 -18.13
CA TYR A 131 5.99 -7.36 -19.04
C TYR A 131 6.22 -6.87 -20.47
N PHE A 132 6.74 -7.73 -21.34
CA PHE A 132 7.03 -7.36 -22.73
C PHE A 132 5.89 -7.70 -23.69
N CYS A 133 5.66 -6.84 -24.67
CA CYS A 133 4.82 -7.12 -25.84
C CYS A 133 5.71 -7.45 -27.04
N LEU A 134 5.37 -8.51 -27.79
CA LEU A 134 6.12 -8.92 -28.98
C LEU A 134 5.58 -8.26 -30.25
N ASN A 135 6.48 -7.92 -31.17
CA ASN A 135 6.11 -7.35 -32.47
C ASN A 135 5.42 -8.41 -33.36
N PHE A 136 4.10 -8.34 -33.46
CA PHE A 136 3.30 -9.18 -34.35
C PHE A 136 3.03 -8.54 -35.71
N GLY A 137 3.42 -7.28 -35.91
CA GLY A 137 3.27 -6.56 -37.17
C GLY A 137 4.40 -6.89 -38.15
N THR A 138 5.45 -6.07 -38.16
CA THR A 138 6.63 -6.26 -39.04
C THR A 138 7.65 -7.28 -38.49
N GLY A 139 7.51 -7.68 -37.23
CA GLY A 139 8.41 -8.62 -36.55
C GLY A 139 8.27 -10.07 -37.00
N THR A 140 9.32 -10.85 -36.73
CA THR A 140 9.40 -12.27 -37.07
C THR A 140 9.49 -13.16 -35.83
N LEU A 141 9.20 -14.46 -35.98
CA LEU A 141 9.35 -15.42 -34.88
C LEU A 141 10.82 -15.53 -34.43
N ASP A 142 11.76 -15.47 -35.37
CA ASP A 142 13.20 -15.51 -35.06
C ASP A 142 13.60 -14.32 -34.19
N GLU A 143 13.10 -13.14 -34.52
CA GLU A 143 13.32 -11.93 -33.73
C GLU A 143 12.73 -12.05 -32.30
N ALA A 144 11.51 -12.59 -32.18
CA ALA A 144 10.88 -12.81 -30.88
C ALA A 144 11.64 -13.83 -30.02
N LEU A 145 12.08 -14.95 -30.61
CA LEU A 145 12.92 -15.95 -29.93
C LEU A 145 14.26 -15.35 -29.51
N GLY A 146 14.86 -14.53 -30.38
CA GLY A 146 16.09 -13.82 -30.07
C GLY A 146 15.94 -12.87 -28.88
N TRP A 147 14.81 -12.18 -28.76
CA TRP A 147 14.55 -11.30 -27.62
C TRP A 147 14.37 -12.08 -26.31
N VAL A 148 13.60 -13.17 -26.34
CA VAL A 148 13.43 -14.06 -25.18
C VAL A 148 14.78 -14.66 -24.77
N GLU A 149 15.60 -15.12 -25.74
CA GLU A 149 16.94 -15.63 -25.48
C GLU A 149 17.86 -14.56 -24.87
N TYR A 150 17.87 -13.35 -25.45
CA TYR A 150 18.63 -12.20 -24.94
C TYR A 150 18.29 -11.94 -23.48
N CYS A 151 17.00 -11.93 -23.13
CA CYS A 151 16.53 -11.63 -21.80
C CYS A 151 16.75 -12.77 -20.79
N ASN A 152 16.55 -14.04 -21.19
CA ASN A 152 16.36 -15.13 -20.22
C ASN A 152 17.43 -16.24 -20.30
N SER A 153 18.18 -16.35 -21.40
CA SER A 153 19.12 -17.46 -21.57
C SER A 153 20.43 -17.24 -20.81
N SER A 154 20.82 -18.24 -20.01
CA SER A 154 22.15 -18.36 -19.40
C SER A 154 23.12 -19.19 -20.26
N LYS A 155 22.67 -19.74 -21.40
CA LYS A 155 23.50 -20.59 -22.26
C LYS A 155 24.58 -19.79 -22.99
N ASP A 156 25.55 -20.49 -23.56
CA ASP A 156 26.54 -19.93 -24.48
C ASP A 156 25.94 -19.89 -25.91
N THR A 157 25.05 -18.93 -26.14
CA THR A 157 24.32 -18.75 -27.38
C THR A 157 24.38 -17.30 -27.83
N TYR A 158 24.07 -17.04 -29.11
CA TYR A 158 24.35 -15.75 -29.76
C TYR A 158 23.72 -14.55 -29.02
N TYR A 159 22.42 -14.59 -28.74
CA TYR A 159 21.74 -13.45 -28.12
C TYR A 159 22.03 -13.33 -26.63
N ALA A 160 22.24 -14.46 -25.93
CA ALA A 160 22.75 -14.45 -24.55
C ALA A 160 24.14 -13.78 -24.47
N ASN A 161 25.02 -14.07 -25.41
CA ASN A 161 26.35 -13.45 -25.49
C ASN A 161 26.28 -11.98 -25.94
N LEU A 162 25.31 -11.61 -26.76
CA LEU A 162 25.05 -10.21 -27.10
C LEU A 162 24.67 -9.42 -25.84
N ARG A 163 23.81 -9.95 -24.97
CA ARG A 163 23.49 -9.34 -23.67
C ARG A 163 24.75 -9.15 -22.81
N ARG A 164 25.59 -10.19 -22.70
CA ARG A 164 26.87 -10.13 -21.97
C ARG A 164 27.79 -9.04 -22.53
N LYS A 165 27.88 -8.95 -23.87
CA LYS A 165 28.66 -7.92 -24.56
C LYS A 165 28.12 -6.51 -24.29
N ASN A 166 26.80 -6.37 -24.18
CA ASN A 166 26.14 -5.09 -23.87
C ASN A 166 26.23 -4.71 -22.38
N GLY A 167 26.92 -5.49 -21.55
CA GLY A 167 27.26 -5.15 -20.17
C GLY A 167 26.47 -5.91 -19.11
N ARG A 168 25.53 -6.79 -19.50
CA ARG A 168 24.74 -7.59 -18.55
C ARG A 168 25.09 -9.07 -18.61
N GLN A 169 25.80 -9.55 -17.58
CA GLN A 169 26.24 -10.96 -17.51
C GLN A 169 25.08 -11.93 -17.26
N GLU A 170 24.32 -11.70 -16.20
CA GLU A 170 23.22 -12.56 -15.78
C GLU A 170 21.94 -12.31 -16.58
N PRO A 171 21.12 -13.34 -16.86
CA PRO A 171 19.79 -13.15 -17.41
C PRO A 171 18.93 -12.20 -16.57
N TYR A 172 17.99 -11.52 -17.21
CA TYR A 172 16.98 -10.70 -16.57
C TYR A 172 15.78 -11.51 -16.06
N ASN A 173 15.55 -12.71 -16.63
CA ASN A 173 14.45 -13.62 -16.26
C ASN A 173 13.05 -12.98 -16.42
N VAL A 174 12.81 -12.32 -17.54
CA VAL A 174 11.54 -11.67 -17.86
C VAL A 174 10.44 -12.73 -17.97
N LYS A 175 9.43 -12.60 -17.12
CA LYS A 175 8.38 -13.60 -16.94
C LYS A 175 7.22 -13.42 -17.92
N TYR A 176 6.72 -12.21 -18.14
CA TYR A 176 5.46 -11.98 -18.85
C TYR A 176 5.70 -11.51 -20.29
N TRP A 177 5.03 -12.16 -21.26
CA TRP A 177 5.18 -11.87 -22.68
C TRP A 177 3.83 -11.90 -23.43
N ALA A 178 3.47 -10.77 -24.05
CA ALA A 178 2.28 -10.62 -24.86
C ALA A 178 2.56 -11.04 -26.30
N LEU A 179 1.65 -11.82 -26.86
CA LEU A 179 1.69 -12.26 -28.25
C LEU A 179 1.03 -11.19 -29.14
N GLY A 180 1.68 -10.04 -29.29
CA GLY A 180 1.18 -8.91 -30.09
C GLY A 180 0.36 -7.90 -29.29
N ASN A 181 0.01 -6.81 -29.97
CA ASN A 181 -0.88 -5.75 -29.47
C ASN A 181 -1.98 -5.45 -30.49
N GLU A 182 -3.23 -5.36 -30.03
CA GLU A 182 -4.43 -4.92 -30.77
C GLU A 182 -4.45 -5.23 -32.27
N VAL A 183 -3.98 -6.41 -32.67
CA VAL A 183 -3.78 -6.74 -34.10
C VAL A 183 -5.09 -6.85 -34.87
N TRP A 184 -6.22 -6.82 -34.17
CA TRP A 184 -7.57 -6.77 -34.73
C TRP A 184 -7.97 -5.37 -35.21
N GLY A 185 -7.37 -4.31 -34.66
CA GLY A 185 -7.75 -2.92 -34.92
C GLY A 185 -7.34 -2.46 -36.33
N PRO A 186 -8.21 -1.74 -37.08
CA PRO A 186 -7.89 -1.25 -38.42
C PRO A 186 -6.81 -0.16 -38.45
N TRP A 187 -6.51 0.47 -37.31
CA TRP A 187 -5.39 1.40 -37.17
C TRP A 187 -4.04 0.68 -37.03
N GLN A 188 -4.04 -0.60 -36.67
CA GLN A 188 -2.81 -1.30 -36.34
C GLN A 188 -2.00 -1.66 -37.58
N VAL A 189 -0.68 -1.41 -37.52
CA VAL A 189 0.21 -1.83 -38.60
C VAL A 189 0.18 -3.35 -38.72
N ALA A 190 -0.08 -3.82 -39.96
CA ALA A 190 -0.27 -5.24 -40.27
C ALA A 190 -1.41 -5.90 -39.48
N GLN A 191 -2.57 -5.24 -39.45
CA GLN A 191 -3.84 -5.81 -38.98
C GLN A 191 -4.05 -7.25 -39.48
N MET A 192 -4.55 -8.11 -38.60
CA MET A 192 -4.82 -9.52 -38.86
C MET A 192 -6.30 -9.85 -38.71
N THR A 193 -6.74 -10.89 -39.44
CA THR A 193 -7.99 -11.58 -39.09
C THR A 193 -7.78 -12.42 -37.82
N LYS A 194 -8.86 -12.71 -37.10
CA LYS A 194 -8.81 -13.57 -35.90
C LYS A 194 -8.21 -14.95 -36.18
N GLY A 195 -8.45 -15.50 -37.37
CA GLY A 195 -7.91 -16.80 -37.78
C GLY A 195 -6.41 -16.76 -38.06
N ASP A 196 -5.92 -15.69 -38.68
CA ASP A 196 -4.49 -15.53 -38.96
C ASP A 196 -3.71 -15.29 -37.66
N TYR A 197 -4.26 -14.45 -36.78
CA TYR A 197 -3.69 -14.21 -35.46
C TYR A 197 -3.65 -15.50 -34.63
N ALA A 198 -4.76 -16.21 -34.47
CA ALA A 198 -4.80 -17.43 -33.65
C ALA A 198 -3.79 -18.49 -34.13
N LYS A 199 -3.66 -18.67 -35.46
CA LYS A 199 -2.64 -19.56 -36.03
C LYS A 199 -1.21 -19.10 -35.71
N LYS A 200 -0.91 -17.81 -35.90
CA LYS A 200 0.42 -17.23 -35.65
C LYS A 200 0.77 -17.30 -34.16
N ALA A 201 -0.11 -16.79 -33.29
CA ALA A 201 0.06 -16.74 -31.85
C ALA A 201 0.32 -18.12 -31.25
N TYR A 202 -0.44 -19.13 -31.67
CA TYR A 202 -0.26 -20.49 -31.18
C TYR A 202 1.10 -21.10 -31.57
N GLN A 203 1.56 -20.91 -32.83
CA GLN A 203 2.88 -21.41 -33.25
C GLN A 203 4.02 -20.66 -32.57
N TRP A 204 3.88 -19.35 -32.37
CA TRP A 204 4.86 -18.55 -31.63
C TRP A 204 4.93 -19.00 -30.17
N ALA A 205 3.79 -19.19 -29.51
CA ALA A 205 3.72 -19.67 -28.14
C ALA A 205 4.43 -21.00 -27.94
N LYS A 206 4.25 -21.94 -28.89
CA LYS A 206 4.94 -23.23 -28.88
C LYS A 206 6.45 -23.06 -28.95
N ALA A 207 6.95 -22.27 -29.89
CA ALA A 207 8.39 -22.06 -30.06
C ALA A 207 9.01 -21.36 -28.85
N ILE A 208 8.33 -20.34 -28.31
CA ILE A 208 8.79 -19.61 -27.12
C ILE A 208 8.85 -20.54 -25.89
N LYS A 209 7.82 -21.36 -25.64
CA LYS A 209 7.82 -22.33 -24.52
C LYS A 209 8.85 -23.45 -24.69
N LEU A 210 9.25 -23.78 -25.93
CA LEU A 210 10.36 -24.71 -26.18
C LEU A 210 11.72 -24.09 -25.84
N LEU A 211 11.87 -22.79 -26.06
CA LEU A 211 13.07 -22.03 -25.70
C LEU A 211 13.16 -21.82 -24.18
N ASP A 212 12.06 -21.33 -23.59
CA ASP A 212 11.93 -21.08 -22.16
C ASP A 212 10.51 -21.46 -21.67
N PRO A 213 10.36 -22.63 -21.02
CA PRO A 213 9.06 -23.08 -20.54
C PRO A 213 8.54 -22.29 -19.32
N SER A 214 9.38 -21.46 -18.68
CA SER A 214 9.04 -20.75 -17.45
C SER A 214 8.21 -19.46 -17.68
N VAL A 215 8.28 -18.90 -18.89
CA VAL A 215 7.58 -17.65 -19.22
C VAL A 215 6.06 -17.81 -19.12
N LYS A 216 5.36 -16.68 -18.99
CA LYS A 216 3.91 -16.55 -19.00
C LYS A 216 3.48 -15.86 -20.28
N LEU A 217 2.63 -16.52 -21.07
CA LEU A 217 2.18 -16.00 -22.36
C LEU A 217 0.76 -15.46 -22.30
N ILE A 218 0.59 -14.25 -22.85
CA ILE A 218 -0.67 -13.51 -22.89
C ILE A 218 -1.13 -13.38 -24.35
N LEU A 219 -2.34 -13.85 -24.63
CA LEU A 219 -3.00 -13.64 -25.93
C LEU A 219 -3.49 -12.20 -26.04
N CYS A 220 -3.45 -11.65 -27.25
CA CYS A 220 -4.08 -10.38 -27.61
C CYS A 220 -5.58 -10.59 -27.81
N GLY A 221 -6.37 -10.16 -26.85
CA GLY A 221 -7.82 -10.05 -26.98
C GLY A 221 -8.27 -8.68 -27.47
N GLU A 222 -9.59 -8.49 -27.47
CA GLU A 222 -10.27 -7.26 -27.85
C GLU A 222 -11.00 -6.70 -26.62
N THR A 223 -12.30 -6.93 -26.47
CA THR A 223 -13.14 -6.33 -25.42
C THR A 223 -13.65 -7.38 -24.41
N GLY A 224 -13.30 -8.64 -24.61
CA GLY A 224 -13.72 -9.77 -23.79
C GLY A 224 -15.06 -10.40 -24.18
N TYR A 225 -15.88 -9.67 -24.91
CA TYR A 225 -17.21 -10.11 -25.38
C TYR A 225 -17.34 -10.14 -26.89
N SER A 226 -16.22 -10.09 -27.63
CA SER A 226 -16.25 -10.04 -29.08
C SER A 226 -16.13 -11.40 -29.75
N SER A 227 -16.42 -11.46 -31.05
CA SER A 227 -16.20 -12.66 -31.85
C SER A 227 -14.72 -12.97 -32.09
N TRP A 228 -13.83 -11.98 -31.87
CA TRP A 228 -12.38 -12.15 -31.85
C TRP A 228 -12.00 -12.95 -30.60
N ASP A 229 -12.43 -12.49 -29.42
CA ASP A 229 -12.12 -13.12 -28.13
C ASP A 229 -12.53 -14.59 -28.11
N PHE A 230 -13.79 -14.87 -28.50
CA PHE A 230 -14.28 -16.24 -28.60
C PHE A 230 -13.39 -17.12 -29.47
N HIS A 231 -13.03 -16.66 -30.67
CA HIS A 231 -12.25 -17.45 -31.61
C HIS A 231 -10.80 -17.67 -31.13
N VAL A 232 -10.15 -16.62 -30.65
CA VAL A 232 -8.75 -16.66 -30.20
C VAL A 232 -8.59 -17.58 -29.00
N ILE A 233 -9.45 -17.43 -27.99
CA ILE A 233 -9.48 -18.28 -26.79
C ILE A 233 -9.73 -19.74 -27.20
N LYS A 234 -10.74 -19.98 -28.05
CA LYS A 234 -11.10 -21.32 -28.52
C LYS A 234 -9.95 -22.00 -29.26
N GLU A 235 -9.24 -21.30 -30.13
CA GLU A 235 -8.18 -21.89 -30.93
C GLU A 235 -6.85 -22.04 -30.18
N CYS A 236 -6.57 -21.20 -29.19
CA CYS A 236 -5.28 -21.16 -28.51
C CYS A 236 -5.25 -21.86 -27.15
N ILE A 237 -6.38 -21.95 -26.42
CA ILE A 237 -6.45 -22.66 -25.13
C ILE A 237 -6.72 -24.14 -25.38
N LYS A 238 -5.65 -24.91 -25.63
CA LYS A 238 -5.71 -26.36 -25.82
C LYS A 238 -4.40 -27.01 -25.36
N LEU A 239 -4.39 -28.35 -25.36
CA LEU A 239 -3.18 -29.12 -25.07
C LEU A 239 -2.25 -29.13 -26.29
N ASP A 240 -0.98 -28.79 -26.07
CA ASP A 240 0.13 -29.10 -26.97
C ASP A 240 1.38 -29.34 -26.15
N LEU A 241 2.17 -30.31 -26.58
CA LEU A 241 3.61 -30.13 -26.80
C LEU A 241 4.05 -31.44 -27.43
N HIS A 242 4.22 -31.42 -28.75
CA HIS A 242 4.88 -32.45 -29.53
C HIS A 242 5.97 -33.16 -28.70
N GLY A 243 5.87 -34.49 -28.58
CA GLY A 243 6.64 -35.32 -27.65
C GLY A 243 8.16 -35.37 -27.92
N LEU A 244 8.86 -34.28 -27.63
CA LEU A 244 10.33 -34.20 -27.60
C LEU A 244 10.88 -33.75 -26.24
N GLY A 245 10.02 -33.43 -25.27
CA GLY A 245 10.39 -32.95 -23.92
C GLY A 245 9.82 -33.75 -22.75
N GLY A 246 9.21 -34.91 -23.00
CA GLY A 246 8.77 -35.83 -21.93
C GLY A 246 7.51 -35.44 -21.15
N SER A 247 6.85 -34.31 -21.45
CA SER A 247 5.53 -33.96 -20.88
C SER A 247 4.56 -33.55 -22.00
N THR A 248 3.44 -34.26 -22.09
CA THR A 248 2.34 -34.03 -23.02
C THR A 248 1.19 -33.22 -22.39
N THR A 249 1.42 -32.60 -21.24
CA THR A 249 0.35 -32.09 -20.36
C THR A 249 0.64 -30.67 -19.85
N VAL A 250 0.97 -29.73 -20.73
CA VAL A 250 1.15 -28.31 -20.36
C VAL A 250 0.38 -27.41 -21.31
N GLY A 251 -0.26 -26.37 -20.76
CA GLY A 251 -0.88 -25.32 -21.56
C GLY A 251 0.17 -24.31 -22.04
N LEU A 252 0.07 -23.85 -23.29
CA LEU A 252 0.98 -22.83 -23.83
C LEU A 252 0.61 -21.42 -23.34
N ILE A 253 -0.68 -21.18 -23.12
CA ILE A 253 -1.22 -19.86 -22.79
C ILE A 253 -1.55 -19.79 -21.30
N ASP A 254 -1.16 -18.68 -20.68
CA ASP A 254 -1.41 -18.40 -19.27
C ASP A 254 -2.53 -17.38 -19.08
N MET A 255 -2.65 -16.38 -19.97
CA MET A 255 -3.68 -15.34 -19.89
C MET A 255 -4.24 -14.92 -21.26
N HIS A 256 -5.41 -14.29 -21.24
CA HIS A 256 -6.04 -13.62 -22.40
C HIS A 256 -6.26 -12.15 -22.09
N SER A 257 -5.84 -11.26 -22.99
CA SER A 257 -5.95 -9.82 -22.75
C SER A 257 -7.34 -9.24 -23.04
N ILE A 258 -7.67 -8.12 -22.43
CA ILE A 258 -8.87 -7.32 -22.74
C ILE A 258 -8.48 -5.84 -22.62
N HIS A 259 -8.96 -5.02 -23.55
CA HIS A 259 -8.73 -3.58 -23.55
C HIS A 259 -10.06 -2.83 -23.60
N ILE A 260 -10.28 -1.94 -22.64
CA ILE A 260 -11.46 -1.07 -22.60
C ILE A 260 -11.07 0.26 -21.99
N TYR A 261 -11.36 1.33 -22.72
CA TYR A 261 -11.31 2.69 -22.22
C TYR A 261 -12.73 3.21 -21.99
N THR A 262 -12.96 3.85 -20.85
CA THR A 262 -14.23 4.54 -20.59
C THR A 262 -14.08 6.01 -20.96
N ALA A 263 -14.99 6.51 -21.79
CA ALA A 263 -15.01 7.91 -22.21
C ALA A 263 -16.45 8.42 -22.16
N SER A 264 -16.74 9.28 -21.19
CA SER A 264 -18.00 10.01 -21.14
C SER A 264 -17.81 11.33 -20.41
N THR A 265 -18.58 12.34 -20.80
CA THR A 265 -18.69 13.58 -20.03
C THR A 265 -19.49 13.37 -18.73
N ASP A 266 -20.15 12.22 -18.59
CA ASP A 266 -21.00 11.84 -17.46
C ASP A 266 -20.48 10.53 -16.83
N HIS A 267 -19.94 10.60 -15.61
CA HIS A 267 -19.39 9.44 -14.92
C HIS A 267 -20.42 8.35 -14.65
N VAL A 268 -21.70 8.71 -14.50
CA VAL A 268 -22.76 7.76 -14.14
C VAL A 268 -22.94 6.70 -15.24
N LYS A 269 -22.55 7.02 -16.48
CA LYS A 269 -22.70 6.14 -17.64
C LYS A 269 -21.62 5.08 -17.78
N ASN A 270 -20.51 5.16 -17.02
CA ASN A 270 -19.35 4.28 -17.15
C ASN A 270 -19.50 3.04 -16.24
N ALA A 271 -19.57 1.81 -16.81
CA ALA A 271 -19.56 0.56 -16.04
C ALA A 271 -19.03 -0.62 -16.90
N THR A 272 -18.27 -1.59 -16.35
CA THR A 272 -17.52 -2.54 -17.21
C THR A 272 -17.30 -3.96 -16.67
N GLU A 273 -17.96 -4.37 -15.59
CA GLU A 273 -17.73 -5.70 -14.96
C GLU A 273 -18.10 -6.90 -15.86
N ARG A 274 -19.12 -6.78 -16.70
CA ARG A 274 -19.68 -7.90 -17.49
C ARG A 274 -18.70 -8.44 -18.53
N ALA A 275 -17.78 -7.62 -19.02
CA ALA A 275 -16.76 -8.05 -19.97
C ALA A 275 -15.87 -9.16 -19.39
N ILE A 276 -15.49 -9.04 -18.11
CA ILE A 276 -14.66 -10.03 -17.41
C ILE A 276 -15.43 -11.34 -17.22
N GLU A 277 -16.71 -11.26 -16.85
CA GLU A 277 -17.56 -12.44 -16.65
C GLU A 277 -17.80 -13.21 -17.95
N ILE A 278 -18.07 -12.50 -19.05
CA ILE A 278 -18.23 -13.11 -20.38
C ILE A 278 -16.93 -13.81 -20.76
N THR A 279 -15.79 -13.12 -20.68
CA THR A 279 -14.48 -13.69 -21.01
C THR A 279 -14.16 -14.91 -20.16
N ALA A 280 -14.46 -14.86 -18.86
CA ALA A 280 -14.30 -16.00 -17.98
C ALA A 280 -15.11 -17.21 -18.46
N GLY A 281 -16.38 -16.98 -18.87
CA GLY A 281 -17.21 -18.00 -19.50
C GLY A 281 -16.63 -18.53 -20.82
N LEU A 282 -16.06 -17.66 -21.66
CA LEU A 282 -15.40 -18.07 -22.92
C LEU A 282 -14.18 -18.96 -22.65
N ILE A 283 -13.37 -18.64 -21.64
CA ILE A 283 -12.25 -19.47 -21.19
C ILE A 283 -12.75 -20.84 -20.75
N ASP A 284 -13.80 -20.88 -19.93
CA ASP A 284 -14.36 -22.14 -19.44
C ASP A 284 -14.93 -22.99 -20.58
N LEU A 285 -15.65 -22.38 -21.52
CA LEU A 285 -16.17 -23.05 -22.71
C LEU A 285 -15.04 -23.63 -23.57
N ALA A 286 -14.00 -22.85 -23.85
CA ALA A 286 -12.85 -23.33 -24.64
C ALA A 286 -12.16 -24.52 -23.96
N ARG A 287 -11.98 -24.46 -22.63
CA ARG A 287 -11.39 -25.57 -21.86
C ARG A 287 -12.23 -26.84 -21.95
N VAL A 288 -13.56 -26.72 -21.82
CA VAL A 288 -14.49 -27.86 -21.94
C VAL A 288 -14.42 -28.47 -23.33
N GLU A 289 -14.60 -27.65 -24.37
CA GLU A 289 -14.67 -28.17 -25.74
C GLU A 289 -13.32 -28.68 -26.26
N ASN A 290 -12.20 -28.16 -25.74
CA ASN A 290 -10.85 -28.63 -26.09
C ASN A 290 -10.35 -29.74 -25.14
N ASN A 291 -11.20 -30.24 -24.24
CA ASN A 291 -10.89 -31.31 -23.29
C ASN A 291 -9.63 -31.01 -22.42
N VAL A 292 -9.48 -29.77 -21.97
CA VAL A 292 -8.35 -29.36 -21.12
C VAL A 292 -8.51 -29.99 -19.72
N PRO A 293 -7.55 -30.80 -19.24
CA PRO A 293 -7.65 -31.49 -17.96
C PRO A 293 -7.72 -30.53 -16.77
N PRO A 294 -8.39 -30.91 -15.67
CA PRO A 294 -8.42 -30.11 -14.44
C PRO A 294 -7.05 -29.86 -13.80
N SER A 295 -6.03 -30.67 -14.10
CA SER A 295 -4.66 -30.49 -13.62
C SER A 295 -3.94 -29.31 -14.26
N ILE A 296 -4.42 -28.82 -15.41
CA ILE A 296 -3.84 -27.64 -16.07
C ILE A 296 -4.45 -26.40 -15.42
N PRO A 297 -3.63 -25.47 -14.89
CA PRO A 297 -4.11 -24.21 -14.34
C PRO A 297 -5.08 -23.51 -15.30
N ARG A 298 -6.13 -22.94 -14.73
CA ARG A 298 -7.11 -22.16 -15.50
C ARG A 298 -6.45 -20.84 -15.94
N GLN A 299 -6.60 -20.51 -17.22
CA GLN A 299 -6.16 -19.23 -17.76
C GLN A 299 -6.87 -18.07 -17.05
N LYS A 300 -6.12 -17.00 -16.81
CA LYS A 300 -6.61 -15.76 -16.20
C LYS A 300 -6.80 -14.67 -17.26
N ILE A 301 -7.43 -13.58 -16.87
CA ILE A 301 -7.61 -12.40 -17.72
C ILE A 301 -6.51 -11.39 -17.40
N CYS A 302 -5.93 -10.81 -18.45
CA CYS A 302 -4.94 -9.74 -18.38
C CYS A 302 -5.60 -8.45 -18.89
N PHE A 303 -6.07 -7.58 -18.01
CA PHE A 303 -6.69 -6.32 -18.40
C PHE A 303 -5.61 -5.26 -18.64
N ASP A 304 -4.78 -5.47 -19.65
CA ASP A 304 -3.51 -4.75 -19.83
C ASP A 304 -3.62 -3.41 -20.59
N GLU A 305 -4.85 -2.99 -20.89
CA GLU A 305 -5.19 -1.60 -21.22
C GLU A 305 -6.55 -1.22 -20.63
N TRP A 306 -6.53 -0.39 -19.59
CA TRP A 306 -7.70 0.27 -19.05
C TRP A 306 -7.36 1.66 -18.56
N ASN A 307 -8.26 2.61 -18.81
CA ASN A 307 -8.29 3.91 -18.13
C ASN A 307 -9.55 4.69 -18.55
N VAL A 308 -9.66 5.91 -18.05
CA VAL A 308 -10.39 6.96 -18.74
C VAL A 308 -9.51 7.54 -19.85
N TRP A 309 -10.04 7.54 -21.08
CA TRP A 309 -9.41 8.22 -22.20
C TRP A 309 -10.46 8.76 -23.18
N ASP A 310 -10.50 10.07 -23.36
CA ASP A 310 -11.25 10.72 -24.45
C ASP A 310 -10.28 11.22 -25.53
N PRO A 311 -10.22 10.58 -26.71
CA PRO A 311 -9.37 11.01 -27.82
C PRO A 311 -9.65 12.42 -28.33
N VAL A 312 -10.81 13.01 -28.01
CA VAL A 312 -11.12 14.42 -28.31
C VAL A 312 -10.42 15.35 -27.31
N ARG A 313 -10.37 14.97 -26.02
CA ARG A 313 -9.68 15.75 -24.97
C ARG A 313 -8.15 15.62 -25.10
N ALA A 314 -7.67 14.43 -25.48
CA ALA A 314 -6.26 14.12 -25.56
C ALA A 314 -5.97 13.23 -26.80
N PRO A 315 -5.79 13.85 -27.98
CA PRO A 315 -5.48 13.13 -29.22
C PRO A 315 -4.15 12.37 -29.12
N GLY A 316 -4.11 11.15 -29.65
CA GLY A 316 -2.96 10.25 -29.60
C GLY A 316 -1.73 10.82 -30.30
N GLU A 317 -1.92 11.37 -31.50
CA GLU A 317 -0.90 12.01 -32.33
C GLU A 317 -0.32 13.30 -31.72
N GLN A 318 -0.93 13.81 -30.64
CA GLN A 318 -0.43 14.95 -29.87
C GLN A 318 0.18 14.52 -28.52
N GLY A 319 0.38 13.22 -28.33
CA GLY A 319 0.98 12.62 -27.13
C GLY A 319 -0.01 12.26 -26.03
N ALA A 320 -1.31 12.34 -26.27
CA ALA A 320 -2.39 11.92 -25.36
C ALA A 320 -2.26 12.40 -23.90
N GLU A 321 -1.80 13.64 -23.67
CA GLU A 321 -1.67 14.20 -22.31
C GLU A 321 -3.00 14.72 -21.75
N GLU A 322 -3.81 13.78 -21.24
CA GLU A 322 -5.12 14.09 -20.68
C GLU A 322 -5.04 14.72 -19.28
N ARG A 323 -5.93 15.68 -19.01
CA ARG A 323 -6.11 16.29 -17.69
C ARG A 323 -7.34 15.72 -17.01
N TYR A 324 -7.14 15.01 -15.91
CA TYR A 324 -8.22 14.32 -15.22
C TYR A 324 -8.98 15.19 -14.22
N THR A 325 -10.28 14.93 -14.13
CA THR A 325 -11.25 15.54 -13.22
C THR A 325 -11.59 14.58 -12.07
N LEU A 326 -12.39 15.03 -11.10
CA LEU A 326 -12.93 14.13 -10.06
C LEU A 326 -13.83 13.04 -10.67
N SER A 327 -14.59 13.39 -11.71
CA SER A 327 -15.44 12.45 -12.45
C SER A 327 -14.62 11.27 -13.00
N ASP A 328 -13.45 11.55 -13.57
CA ASP A 328 -12.54 10.52 -14.08
C ASP A 328 -11.93 9.69 -12.93
N ALA A 329 -11.65 10.31 -11.77
CA ALA A 329 -11.17 9.58 -10.58
C ALA A 329 -12.24 8.63 -10.00
N LEU A 330 -13.52 9.00 -10.01
CA LEU A 330 -14.61 8.12 -9.61
C LEU A 330 -14.73 6.92 -10.55
N ALA A 331 -14.62 7.14 -11.87
CA ALA A 331 -14.61 6.07 -12.86
C ALA A 331 -13.44 5.10 -12.64
N VAL A 332 -12.23 5.61 -12.35
CA VAL A 332 -11.07 4.78 -11.97
C VAL A 332 -11.34 4.01 -10.67
N GLY A 333 -12.00 4.61 -9.68
CA GLY A 333 -12.42 3.92 -8.45
C GLY A 333 -13.36 2.74 -8.72
N VAL A 334 -14.33 2.90 -9.63
CA VAL A 334 -15.23 1.82 -10.07
C VAL A 334 -14.45 0.70 -10.76
N TRP A 335 -13.53 1.03 -11.67
CA TRP A 335 -12.66 0.04 -12.33
C TRP A 335 -11.86 -0.79 -11.33
N LEU A 336 -11.24 -0.15 -10.35
CA LEU A 336 -10.44 -0.83 -9.33
C LEU A 336 -11.32 -1.74 -8.46
N ASN A 337 -12.51 -1.29 -8.08
CA ASN A 337 -13.51 -2.11 -7.40
C ASN A 337 -13.90 -3.35 -8.23
N VAL A 338 -14.12 -3.19 -9.54
CA VAL A 338 -14.40 -4.30 -10.47
C VAL A 338 -13.27 -5.33 -10.45
N PHE A 339 -12.01 -4.90 -10.54
CA PHE A 339 -10.87 -5.83 -10.50
C PHE A 339 -10.79 -6.60 -9.18
N VAL A 340 -11.04 -5.95 -8.04
CA VAL A 340 -11.08 -6.60 -6.72
C VAL A 340 -12.23 -7.62 -6.63
N ARG A 341 -13.43 -7.27 -7.10
CA ARG A 341 -14.58 -8.19 -7.12
C ARG A 341 -14.35 -9.39 -8.03
N GLN A 342 -13.65 -9.18 -9.14
CA GLN A 342 -13.39 -10.17 -10.19
C GLN A 342 -12.01 -10.82 -10.09
N ALA A 343 -11.30 -10.69 -8.97
CA ALA A 343 -9.95 -11.25 -8.74
C ALA A 343 -9.86 -12.78 -8.95
N LYS A 344 -10.99 -13.49 -8.84
CA LYS A 344 -11.07 -14.91 -9.22
C LYS A 344 -10.69 -15.14 -10.69
N HIS A 345 -11.00 -14.19 -11.57
CA HIS A 345 -10.84 -14.30 -13.02
C HIS A 345 -9.68 -13.46 -13.56
N VAL A 346 -9.46 -12.27 -12.99
CA VAL A 346 -8.37 -11.35 -13.37
C VAL A 346 -7.07 -11.77 -12.68
N GLY A 347 -5.99 -11.89 -13.45
CA GLY A 347 -4.65 -12.17 -12.94
C GLY A 347 -3.69 -11.00 -13.08
N MET A 348 -4.00 -10.03 -13.93
CA MET A 348 -3.19 -8.83 -14.16
C MET A 348 -4.08 -7.73 -14.73
N ALA A 349 -3.79 -6.47 -14.40
CA ALA A 349 -4.35 -5.31 -15.06
C ALA A 349 -3.31 -4.20 -15.12
N ASN A 350 -3.25 -3.46 -16.23
CA ASN A 350 -2.24 -2.42 -16.44
C ASN A 350 -2.92 -1.12 -16.81
N ILE A 351 -2.79 -0.12 -15.92
CA ILE A 351 -3.36 1.21 -16.20
C ILE A 351 -2.61 1.83 -17.38
N ALA A 352 -3.35 2.20 -18.41
CA ALA A 352 -2.85 2.82 -19.62
C ALA A 352 -2.96 4.35 -19.48
N GLN A 353 -1.89 5.11 -19.23
CA GLN A 353 -0.50 4.68 -19.02
C GLN A 353 0.11 5.26 -17.73
N SER A 354 1.35 4.89 -17.44
CA SER A 354 1.98 5.13 -16.13
C SER A 354 2.49 6.55 -15.93
N VAL A 355 2.89 7.25 -16.99
CA VAL A 355 3.48 8.61 -16.94
C VAL A 355 3.11 9.43 -18.17
N ASN A 356 2.70 10.69 -17.98
CA ASN A 356 2.32 11.73 -18.97
C ASN A 356 1.14 11.38 -19.89
N VAL A 357 1.20 10.25 -20.57
CA VAL A 357 0.24 9.81 -21.60
C VAL A 357 -0.92 9.12 -20.89
N ILE A 358 -2.13 9.70 -20.99
CA ILE A 358 -3.35 9.24 -20.30
C ILE A 358 -3.05 8.68 -18.90
N SER A 359 -2.37 9.48 -18.08
CA SER A 359 -1.67 8.98 -16.90
C SER A 359 -2.09 9.64 -15.59
N PRO A 360 -2.13 8.91 -14.47
CA PRO A 360 -2.30 9.53 -13.15
C PRO A 360 -1.12 10.43 -12.73
N LEU A 361 0.01 10.42 -13.45
CA LEU A 361 1.21 11.15 -13.11
C LEU A 361 1.71 12.00 -14.28
N MET A 362 1.80 13.31 -14.09
CA MET A 362 2.38 14.23 -15.08
C MET A 362 3.75 14.72 -14.62
N THR A 363 4.66 14.88 -15.56
CA THR A 363 6.00 15.46 -15.33
C THR A 363 6.05 16.91 -15.79
N THR A 364 6.83 17.71 -15.06
CA THR A 364 7.23 19.07 -15.42
C THR A 364 8.74 19.22 -15.25
N SER A 365 9.29 20.37 -15.64
CA SER A 365 10.70 20.72 -15.40
C SER A 365 11.06 20.87 -13.92
N LYS A 366 10.07 21.01 -13.02
CA LYS A 366 10.27 21.24 -11.58
C LYS A 366 9.94 20.04 -10.70
N GLY A 367 9.32 18.99 -11.25
CA GLY A 367 8.84 17.84 -10.48
C GLY A 367 7.70 17.11 -11.17
N VAL A 368 6.94 16.35 -10.39
CA VAL A 368 5.72 15.65 -10.82
C VAL A 368 4.44 16.29 -10.27
N VAL A 369 3.35 16.14 -11.00
CA VAL A 369 1.98 16.45 -10.59
C VAL A 369 1.19 15.14 -10.57
N LYS A 370 0.66 14.79 -9.39
CA LYS A 370 -0.26 13.66 -9.19
C LYS A 370 -1.67 14.11 -9.58
N GLN A 371 -2.23 13.54 -10.64
CA GLN A 371 -3.58 13.87 -11.14
C GLN A 371 -4.67 13.34 -10.21
N THR A 372 -5.93 13.69 -10.46
CA THR A 372 -7.06 13.22 -9.63
C THR A 372 -7.16 11.69 -9.59
N THR A 373 -6.87 11.01 -10.69
CA THR A 373 -6.87 9.54 -10.83
C THR A 373 -5.73 8.85 -10.07
N TRP A 374 -4.72 9.59 -9.61
CA TRP A 374 -3.64 9.07 -8.75
C TRP A 374 -4.16 8.53 -7.42
N TRP A 375 -5.07 9.27 -6.79
CA TRP A 375 -5.53 9.00 -5.44
C TRP A 375 -6.30 7.68 -5.28
N PRO A 376 -7.30 7.35 -6.13
CA PRO A 376 -7.94 6.04 -6.05
C PRO A 376 -6.93 4.92 -6.32
N LEU A 377 -6.06 5.06 -7.32
CA LEU A 377 -5.02 4.06 -7.62
C LEU A 377 -4.08 3.82 -6.43
N LEU A 378 -3.64 4.89 -5.76
CA LEU A 378 -2.78 4.83 -4.58
C LEU A 378 -3.45 4.10 -3.41
N LEU A 379 -4.70 4.44 -3.09
CA LEU A 379 -5.42 3.85 -1.96
C LEU A 379 -5.71 2.37 -2.21
N PHE A 380 -6.17 2.01 -3.40
CA PHE A 380 -6.41 0.61 -3.75
C PHE A 380 -5.12 -0.19 -3.74
N SER A 381 -4.05 0.33 -4.34
CA SER A 381 -2.77 -0.35 -4.34
C SER A 381 -2.14 -0.48 -2.94
N LYS A 382 -2.48 0.38 -1.97
CA LYS A 382 -1.99 0.23 -0.60
C LYS A 382 -2.84 -0.73 0.24
N TYR A 383 -4.16 -0.66 0.11
CA TYR A 383 -5.09 -1.24 1.08
C TYR A 383 -6.00 -2.34 0.53
N MET A 384 -6.24 -2.40 -0.78
CA MET A 384 -7.16 -3.35 -1.40
C MET A 384 -6.43 -4.62 -1.89
N ARG A 385 -5.55 -5.18 -1.04
CA ARG A 385 -4.78 -6.41 -1.29
C ARG A 385 -5.26 -7.58 -0.43
N GLY A 386 -4.62 -8.74 -0.57
CA GLY A 386 -4.95 -9.93 0.22
C GLY A 386 -6.09 -10.71 -0.41
N LYS A 387 -7.22 -10.84 0.28
CA LYS A 387 -8.34 -11.71 -0.16
C LYS A 387 -9.61 -10.92 -0.36
N THR A 388 -10.23 -11.02 -1.53
CA THR A 388 -11.56 -10.45 -1.77
C THR A 388 -12.62 -11.23 -0.98
N ILE A 389 -13.51 -10.52 -0.28
CA ILE A 389 -14.53 -11.11 0.61
C ILE A 389 -15.95 -10.73 0.16
N ALA A 390 -16.94 -11.49 0.60
CA ALA A 390 -18.32 -11.25 0.21
C ALA A 390 -18.89 -9.97 0.84
N VAL A 391 -19.56 -9.18 -0.01
CA VAL A 391 -20.31 -7.99 0.38
C VAL A 391 -21.71 -8.09 -0.19
N ASN A 392 -22.72 -7.59 0.51
CA ASN A 392 -24.04 -7.32 -0.03
C ASN A 392 -24.33 -5.83 0.07
N VAL A 393 -24.65 -5.20 -1.06
CA VAL A 393 -25.07 -3.81 -1.15
C VAL A 393 -26.57 -3.77 -1.37
N ARG A 394 -27.27 -3.01 -0.53
CA ARG A 394 -28.68 -2.68 -0.70
C ARG A 394 -28.78 -1.20 -0.99
N SER A 395 -29.23 -0.82 -2.17
CA SER A 395 -29.42 0.57 -2.56
C SER A 395 -30.39 0.68 -3.72
N GLY A 396 -30.77 1.92 -4.06
CA GLY A 396 -31.27 2.22 -5.40
C GLY A 396 -30.22 1.93 -6.48
N GLU A 397 -30.64 2.01 -7.73
CA GLU A 397 -29.76 1.86 -8.89
C GLU A 397 -29.91 3.06 -9.82
N TYR A 398 -28.86 3.34 -10.60
CA TYR A 398 -29.00 4.13 -11.79
C TYR A 398 -29.88 3.38 -12.79
N GLU A 399 -30.84 4.05 -13.43
CA GLU A 399 -31.74 3.46 -14.44
C GLU A 399 -31.61 4.12 -15.83
N GLY A 400 -30.72 5.10 -15.97
CA GLY A 400 -30.52 5.82 -17.22
C GLY A 400 -29.66 5.09 -18.25
N ASP A 401 -29.30 5.82 -19.30
CA ASP A 401 -28.47 5.31 -20.38
C ASP A 401 -27.03 5.05 -19.93
N THR A 402 -26.46 3.94 -20.39
CA THR A 402 -25.07 3.55 -20.11
C THR A 402 -24.21 3.69 -21.36
N GLN A 403 -22.89 3.73 -21.18
CA GLN A 403 -21.94 3.73 -22.29
C GLN A 403 -20.87 2.66 -22.03
N PRO A 404 -20.84 1.58 -22.82
CA PRO A 404 -21.76 1.23 -23.92
C PRO A 404 -23.20 0.88 -23.50
N ALA A 405 -24.19 1.20 -24.35
CA ALA A 405 -25.62 1.10 -24.03
C ALA A 405 -26.13 -0.31 -23.65
N TRP A 406 -25.43 -1.37 -24.09
CA TRP A 406 -25.84 -2.74 -23.79
C TRP A 406 -25.72 -3.09 -22.29
N ILE A 407 -24.90 -2.36 -21.52
CA ILE A 407 -24.71 -2.58 -20.08
C ILE A 407 -26.05 -2.54 -19.35
N ARG A 408 -26.93 -1.59 -19.70
CA ARG A 408 -28.27 -1.43 -19.11
C ARG A 408 -29.12 -2.70 -19.17
N GLY A 409 -28.94 -3.52 -20.20
CA GLY A 409 -29.66 -4.80 -20.36
C GLY A 409 -28.90 -6.01 -19.83
N ALA A 410 -27.63 -5.85 -19.46
CA ALA A 410 -26.74 -6.95 -19.12
C ALA A 410 -26.35 -6.99 -17.64
N MET A 411 -26.47 -5.89 -16.89
CA MET A 411 -26.17 -5.86 -15.46
C MET A 411 -26.97 -4.78 -14.73
N GLU A 412 -27.00 -4.90 -13.41
CA GLU A 412 -27.51 -3.87 -12.49
C GLU A 412 -26.42 -2.84 -12.19
N THR A 413 -26.80 -1.57 -11.99
CA THR A 413 -25.86 -0.45 -11.77
C THR A 413 -26.19 0.26 -10.46
N PRO A 414 -25.79 -0.28 -9.30
CA PRO A 414 -26.12 0.31 -7.99
C PRO A 414 -25.51 1.70 -7.83
N TRP A 415 -26.18 2.58 -7.08
CA TRP A 415 -25.65 3.90 -6.74
C TRP A 415 -24.38 3.86 -5.88
N LEU A 416 -24.19 2.78 -5.12
CA LEU A 416 -22.99 2.52 -4.34
C LEU A 416 -22.24 1.35 -4.95
N ASP A 417 -21.09 1.63 -5.56
CA ASP A 417 -20.17 0.61 -6.07
C ASP A 417 -19.16 0.24 -4.98
N VAL A 418 -19.14 -1.05 -4.60
CA VAL A 418 -18.47 -1.51 -3.37
C VAL A 418 -17.63 -2.76 -3.62
N SER A 419 -16.43 -2.77 -3.06
CA SER A 419 -15.64 -3.99 -2.85
C SER A 419 -15.02 -4.00 -1.46
N ALA A 420 -14.72 -5.19 -0.94
CA ALA A 420 -14.04 -5.35 0.33
C ALA A 420 -13.00 -6.46 0.26
N VAL A 421 -11.94 -6.30 1.05
CA VAL A 421 -10.86 -7.28 1.17
C VAL A 421 -10.55 -7.55 2.63
N LEU A 422 -10.03 -8.75 2.89
CA LEU A 422 -9.41 -9.14 4.14
C LEU A 422 -7.90 -9.24 3.93
N ASP A 423 -7.15 -8.40 4.63
CA ASP A 423 -5.69 -8.37 4.60
C ASP A 423 -5.13 -8.35 6.02
N HIS A 424 -4.31 -9.34 6.38
CA HIS A 424 -3.70 -9.46 7.71
C HIS A 424 -4.67 -9.30 8.90
N GLY A 425 -5.93 -9.76 8.76
CA GLY A 425 -6.96 -9.65 9.79
C GLY A 425 -7.73 -8.32 9.79
N VAL A 426 -7.36 -7.38 8.92
CA VAL A 426 -8.03 -6.09 8.71
C VAL A 426 -8.96 -6.18 7.52
N VAL A 427 -10.19 -5.68 7.67
CA VAL A 427 -11.13 -5.51 6.56
C VAL A 427 -10.96 -4.12 5.98
N ASN A 428 -10.57 -4.05 4.71
CA ASN A 428 -10.56 -2.80 3.94
C ASN A 428 -11.80 -2.76 3.05
N LEU A 429 -12.52 -1.64 3.06
CA LEU A 429 -13.76 -1.44 2.32
C LEU A 429 -13.61 -0.21 1.41
N ALA A 430 -13.80 -0.40 0.11
CA ALA A 430 -13.85 0.69 -0.86
C ALA A 430 -15.29 0.93 -1.30
N VAL A 431 -15.75 2.18 -1.20
CA VAL A 431 -17.11 2.61 -1.56
C VAL A 431 -17.00 3.80 -2.49
N VAL A 432 -17.57 3.67 -3.68
CA VAL A 432 -17.73 4.78 -4.64
C VAL A 432 -19.21 5.11 -4.73
N ASN A 433 -19.56 6.36 -4.41
CA ASN A 433 -20.88 6.89 -4.69
C ASN A 433 -20.93 7.37 -6.14
N VAL A 434 -21.69 6.68 -6.99
CA VAL A 434 -21.86 7.05 -8.41
C VAL A 434 -23.08 7.94 -8.63
N HIS A 435 -23.77 8.38 -7.58
CA HIS A 435 -24.84 9.35 -7.71
C HIS A 435 -24.28 10.78 -7.81
N ASP A 436 -24.73 11.50 -8.84
CA ASP A 436 -24.27 12.85 -9.19
C ASP A 436 -24.67 13.97 -8.20
N GLN A 437 -25.81 13.82 -7.51
CA GLN A 437 -26.42 14.88 -6.69
C GLN A 437 -26.67 14.52 -5.23
N ARG A 438 -26.72 13.23 -4.87
CA ARG A 438 -27.12 12.79 -3.53
C ARG A 438 -25.99 12.08 -2.81
N ASP A 439 -25.73 12.54 -1.59
CA ASP A 439 -24.96 11.78 -0.61
C ASP A 439 -25.83 10.72 0.05
N PHE A 440 -25.21 9.63 0.51
CA PHE A 440 -25.89 8.54 1.19
C PHE A 440 -25.35 8.35 2.61
N VAL A 441 -26.27 8.31 3.57
CA VAL A 441 -25.96 7.77 4.90
C VAL A 441 -26.18 6.27 4.85
N THR A 442 -25.12 5.47 4.98
CA THR A 442 -25.24 4.01 4.94
C THR A 442 -25.00 3.35 6.28
N LYS A 443 -25.70 2.24 6.54
CA LYS A 443 -25.41 1.35 7.67
C LYS A 443 -24.42 0.27 7.21
N LEU A 444 -23.30 0.16 7.91
CA LEU A 444 -22.36 -0.95 7.78
C LEU A 444 -22.77 -2.09 8.73
N ALA A 445 -22.85 -3.32 8.22
CA ALA A 445 -23.19 -4.51 8.98
C ALA A 445 -22.20 -5.66 8.70
N GLY A 446 -22.16 -6.65 9.60
CA GLY A 446 -21.39 -7.89 9.43
C GLY A 446 -19.90 -7.82 9.79
N VAL A 447 -19.40 -6.63 10.10
CA VAL A 447 -18.09 -6.42 10.73
C VAL A 447 -18.26 -5.73 12.08
N GLU A 448 -17.67 -6.29 13.13
CA GLU A 448 -17.56 -5.62 14.42
C GLU A 448 -16.31 -4.74 14.38
N VAL A 449 -16.48 -3.44 14.59
CA VAL A 449 -15.35 -2.50 14.65
C VAL A 449 -14.65 -2.69 15.99
N ALA A 450 -13.55 -3.42 15.99
CA ALA A 450 -12.59 -3.46 17.09
C ALA A 450 -11.44 -2.49 16.75
N GLY A 451 -11.34 -1.37 17.45
CA GLY A 451 -10.24 -0.41 17.28
C GLY A 451 -10.50 0.74 16.30
N HIS A 452 -9.44 1.24 15.68
CA HIS A 452 -9.40 2.44 14.84
C HIS A 452 -9.91 2.18 13.42
N VAL A 453 -10.66 3.12 12.85
CA VAL A 453 -11.07 3.08 11.44
C VAL A 453 -10.45 4.28 10.73
N GLU A 454 -9.52 4.01 9.83
CA GLU A 454 -9.00 5.02 8.92
C GLU A 454 -9.97 5.24 7.77
N VAL A 455 -10.43 6.48 7.59
CA VAL A 455 -11.33 6.83 6.48
C VAL A 455 -10.62 7.80 5.55
N TYR A 456 -10.40 7.35 4.33
CA TYR A 456 -9.85 8.17 3.25
C TYR A 456 -10.99 8.65 2.37
N VAL A 457 -11.12 9.96 2.18
CA VAL A 457 -12.15 10.55 1.32
C VAL A 457 -11.48 11.32 0.20
N ILE A 458 -11.83 10.98 -1.05
CA ILE A 458 -11.38 11.69 -2.25
C ILE A 458 -12.48 12.66 -2.66
N LEU A 459 -12.19 13.96 -2.60
CA LEU A 459 -13.09 15.04 -3.02
C LEU A 459 -12.43 15.89 -4.10
N GLN A 460 -13.17 16.85 -4.68
CA GLN A 460 -12.73 17.68 -5.80
C GLN A 460 -11.41 18.45 -5.55
N HIS A 461 -11.03 18.65 -4.29
CA HIS A 461 -9.83 19.38 -3.88
C HIS A 461 -8.70 18.47 -3.34
N GLY A 462 -8.74 17.16 -3.58
CA GLY A 462 -7.70 16.19 -3.17
C GLY A 462 -8.23 15.04 -2.29
N ALA A 463 -7.32 14.14 -1.88
CA ALA A 463 -7.60 13.11 -0.89
C ALA A 463 -7.29 13.65 0.51
N TYR A 464 -8.26 13.56 1.42
CA TYR A 464 -8.09 13.92 2.82
C TYR A 464 -8.28 12.66 3.66
N MET A 465 -7.39 12.45 4.63
CA MET A 465 -7.58 11.41 5.64
C MET A 465 -8.38 12.02 6.78
N HIS A 466 -9.56 11.45 7.05
CA HIS A 466 -10.33 11.75 8.23
C HIS A 466 -10.08 10.63 9.24
N GLU A 467 -9.43 10.97 10.36
CA GLU A 467 -9.51 10.12 11.55
C GLU A 467 -10.91 10.26 12.12
N LEU A 468 -11.76 9.25 11.90
CA LEU A 468 -12.93 9.06 12.74
C LEU A 468 -12.43 8.46 14.05
N THR A 469 -11.89 9.32 14.92
CA THR A 469 -11.79 8.97 16.34
C THR A 469 -13.22 8.80 16.83
N CYS A 470 -13.63 7.56 17.11
CA CYS A 470 -14.84 7.34 17.86
C CYS A 470 -14.68 8.13 19.18
N HIS A 471 -15.44 9.22 19.35
CA HIS A 471 -15.42 10.01 20.58
C HIS A 471 -15.93 9.14 21.73
N LEU A 472 -15.02 8.39 22.37
CA LEU A 472 -15.31 7.57 23.53
C LEU A 472 -14.70 8.20 24.78
N SER A 473 -15.12 9.41 25.16
CA SER A 473 -14.76 9.99 26.47
C SER A 473 -15.84 9.80 27.53
N ALA A 474 -17.08 9.47 27.17
CA ALA A 474 -18.16 9.11 28.10
C ALA A 474 -18.37 7.58 28.29
N PRO A 475 -18.19 6.72 27.26
CA PRO A 475 -18.52 5.30 27.38
C PRO A 475 -17.51 4.45 28.16
N ALA A 476 -16.27 4.89 28.37
CA ALA A 476 -15.26 4.13 29.10
C ALA A 476 -15.57 4.01 30.61
N ILE A 477 -16.04 5.10 31.24
CA ILE A 477 -16.50 5.10 32.64
C ILE A 477 -17.78 4.25 32.76
N TYR A 478 -18.68 4.34 31.78
CA TYR A 478 -19.91 3.53 31.74
C TYR A 478 -19.63 2.03 31.52
N ALA A 479 -18.67 1.69 30.66
CA ALA A 479 -18.23 0.32 30.41
C ALA A 479 -17.56 -0.28 31.65
N SER A 480 -16.76 0.50 32.37
CA SER A 480 -16.15 0.08 33.64
C SER A 480 -17.21 -0.17 34.72
N ALA A 481 -18.21 0.71 34.84
CA ALA A 481 -19.32 0.52 35.77
C ALA A 481 -20.18 -0.71 35.40
N ARG A 482 -20.42 -0.93 34.11
CA ARG A 482 -21.17 -2.09 33.58
C ARG A 482 -20.43 -3.41 33.82
N ASN A 483 -19.12 -3.46 33.59
CA ASN A 483 -18.32 -4.67 33.80
C ASN A 483 -18.18 -5.02 35.29
N ALA A 484 -18.02 -4.01 36.17
CA ALA A 484 -18.00 -4.22 37.61
C ALA A 484 -19.33 -4.80 38.16
N VAL A 485 -20.46 -4.43 37.55
CA VAL A 485 -21.79 -5.00 37.86
C VAL A 485 -21.94 -6.43 37.31
N ARG A 486 -21.37 -6.72 36.14
CA ARG A 486 -21.44 -8.04 35.48
C ARG A 486 -20.58 -9.10 36.19
N ASP A 487 -19.38 -8.71 36.63
CA ASP A 487 -18.38 -9.63 37.16
C ASP A 487 -18.44 -9.73 38.71
N GLY A 488 -19.47 -9.14 39.35
CA GLY A 488 -19.73 -9.24 40.79
C GLY A 488 -18.74 -8.51 41.70
N SER A 489 -17.89 -7.65 41.13
CA SER A 489 -16.80 -6.95 41.82
C SER A 489 -17.24 -5.61 42.43
N TYR A 490 -18.40 -5.58 43.09
CA TYR A 490 -19.06 -4.35 43.58
C TYR A 490 -18.21 -3.44 44.48
N ARG A 491 -17.11 -3.96 45.06
CA ARG A 491 -16.17 -3.17 45.88
C ARG A 491 -15.37 -2.13 45.08
N SER A 492 -15.09 -2.35 43.79
CA SER A 492 -14.33 -1.41 42.95
C SER A 492 -15.12 -0.13 42.63
N LEU A 493 -16.45 -0.21 42.62
CA LEU A 493 -17.37 0.93 42.39
C LEU A 493 -17.36 1.98 43.51
N TRP A 494 -16.85 1.64 44.70
CA TRP A 494 -16.79 2.55 45.86
C TRP A 494 -15.43 3.23 46.04
N SER A 495 -14.45 2.96 45.15
CA SER A 495 -13.15 3.63 45.12
C SER A 495 -13.07 4.50 43.86
N PRO A 496 -13.22 5.84 43.97
CA PRO A 496 -13.07 6.74 42.84
C PRO A 496 -11.73 6.60 42.10
N ALA A 497 -10.66 6.22 42.81
CA ALA A 497 -9.35 5.96 42.22
C ALA A 497 -9.37 4.68 41.36
N ALA A 498 -9.93 3.58 41.85
CA ALA A 498 -10.00 2.33 41.09
C ALA A 498 -10.83 2.46 39.80
N VAL A 499 -11.92 3.22 39.84
CA VAL A 499 -12.74 3.52 38.64
C VAL A 499 -11.99 4.39 37.64
N LYS A 500 -11.17 5.33 38.11
CA LYS A 500 -10.32 6.16 37.24
C LYS A 500 -9.23 5.32 36.59
N ASP A 501 -8.56 4.46 37.35
CA ASP A 501 -7.46 3.61 36.86
C ASP A 501 -7.96 2.56 35.87
N SER A 502 -9.11 1.93 36.12
CA SER A 502 -9.75 1.00 35.19
C SER A 502 -10.26 1.72 33.93
N GLY A 503 -10.83 2.91 34.09
CA GLY A 503 -11.28 3.74 32.97
C GLY A 503 -10.12 4.18 32.08
N PHE A 504 -9.00 4.58 32.68
CA PHE A 504 -7.78 4.92 31.97
C PHE A 504 -7.17 3.69 31.29
N TYR A 505 -7.11 2.53 31.93
CA TYR A 505 -6.66 1.28 31.31
C TYR A 505 -7.48 0.95 30.05
N LEU A 506 -8.82 1.01 30.14
CA LEU A 506 -9.70 0.74 28.99
C LEU A 506 -9.50 1.76 27.87
N TRP A 507 -9.37 3.04 28.21
CA TRP A 507 -9.06 4.07 27.22
C TRP A 507 -7.68 3.85 26.58
N PHE A 508 -6.66 3.61 27.39
CA PHE A 508 -5.30 3.37 26.92
C PHE A 508 -5.25 2.15 26.01
N GLN A 509 -5.93 1.06 26.35
CA GLN A 509 -6.08 -0.12 25.51
C GLN A 509 -6.66 0.21 24.13
N THR A 510 -7.63 1.13 24.04
CA THR A 510 -8.21 1.53 22.74
C THR A 510 -7.29 2.39 21.88
N VAL A 511 -6.35 3.12 22.48
CA VAL A 511 -5.43 4.02 21.74
C VAL A 511 -4.00 3.46 21.67
N ASN A 512 -3.72 2.32 22.30
CA ASN A 512 -2.37 1.83 22.51
C ASN A 512 -1.62 1.54 21.21
N GLU A 513 -2.27 0.91 20.25
CA GLU A 513 -1.65 0.59 18.95
C GLU A 513 -1.22 1.86 18.20
N PHE A 514 -2.04 2.92 18.26
CA PHE A 514 -1.68 4.22 17.69
C PHE A 514 -0.46 4.83 18.41
N ILE A 515 -0.44 4.75 19.75
CA ILE A 515 0.70 5.24 20.54
C ILE A 515 1.98 4.47 20.15
N VAL A 516 1.92 3.14 20.10
CA VAL A 516 3.04 2.28 19.69
C VAL A 516 3.50 2.62 18.26
N GLN A 517 2.59 2.78 17.31
CA GLN A 517 2.92 3.11 15.93
C GLN A 517 3.54 4.51 15.81
N PHE A 518 2.97 5.50 16.49
CA PHE A 518 3.49 6.87 16.53
C PHE A 518 4.90 6.89 17.12
N GLU A 519 5.08 6.30 18.31
CA GLU A 519 6.38 6.19 18.98
C GLU A 519 7.39 5.45 18.08
N SER A 520 7.00 4.33 17.48
CA SER A 520 7.91 3.47 16.70
C SER A 520 8.30 4.03 15.33
N THR A 521 7.46 4.86 14.70
CA THR A 521 7.67 5.29 13.29
C THR A 521 7.91 6.79 13.12
N LYS A 522 7.52 7.61 14.09
CA LYS A 522 7.53 9.08 13.98
C LYS A 522 8.38 9.78 15.05
N THR A 523 8.97 9.05 15.98
CA THR A 523 9.71 9.64 17.11
C THR A 523 11.09 9.00 17.30
N ALA A 524 11.90 9.62 18.17
CA ALA A 524 13.20 9.09 18.58
C ALA A 524 13.10 7.94 19.61
N VAL A 525 11.89 7.57 20.06
CA VAL A 525 11.68 6.61 21.17
C VAL A 525 12.40 5.26 20.95
N PRO A 526 12.30 4.58 19.79
CA PRO A 526 13.01 3.31 19.60
C PRO A 526 14.53 3.43 19.75
N LEU A 527 15.11 4.50 19.19
CA LEU A 527 16.55 4.77 19.28
C LEU A 527 16.98 5.13 20.70
N LEU A 528 16.10 5.80 21.47
CA LEU A 528 16.34 6.12 22.88
C LEU A 528 16.30 4.85 23.74
N VAL A 529 15.29 3.99 23.58
CA VAL A 529 15.15 2.76 24.37
C VAL A 529 16.32 1.80 24.13
N GLN A 530 16.81 1.69 22.89
CA GLN A 530 18.00 0.86 22.54
C GLN A 530 19.31 1.28 23.22
N LYS A 531 19.37 2.50 23.78
CA LYS A 531 20.53 2.99 24.54
C LYS A 531 20.52 2.54 26.01
N ALA A 532 19.42 1.97 26.49
CA ALA A 532 19.33 1.47 27.86
C ALA A 532 20.28 0.27 28.07
N SER A 533 20.97 0.25 29.21
CA SER A 533 21.95 -0.79 29.53
C SER A 533 22.17 -0.94 31.03
N GLY A 534 22.67 -2.11 31.44
CA GLY A 534 22.96 -2.45 32.84
C GLY A 534 21.70 -2.74 33.66
N VAL A 535 21.66 -2.26 34.90
CA VAL A 535 20.47 -2.27 35.75
C VAL A 535 19.58 -1.07 35.39
N VAL A 536 18.43 -1.34 34.79
CA VAL A 536 17.49 -0.36 34.25
C VAL A 536 16.24 -0.25 35.13
N LEU A 537 15.82 0.97 35.41
CA LEU A 537 14.49 1.27 35.97
C LEU A 537 13.62 1.88 34.86
N GLU A 538 12.56 1.18 34.44
CA GLU A 538 11.57 1.68 33.50
C GLU A 538 10.38 2.26 34.26
N LEU A 539 10.07 3.53 34.01
CA LEU A 539 8.94 4.22 34.62
C LEU A 539 7.70 4.05 33.74
N GLY A 540 6.60 3.61 34.34
CA GLY A 540 5.28 3.52 33.71
C GLY A 540 5.27 2.80 32.36
N PRO A 541 5.62 1.49 32.30
CA PRO A 541 5.63 0.74 31.04
C PRO A 541 4.27 0.69 30.32
N GLY A 542 3.16 1.05 30.98
CA GLY A 542 1.83 1.02 30.38
C GLY A 542 1.48 -0.39 29.93
N MET A 543 1.14 -0.61 28.66
CA MET A 543 0.90 -1.95 28.11
C MET A 543 2.19 -2.70 27.70
N GLY A 544 3.37 -2.18 28.04
CA GLY A 544 4.66 -2.76 27.63
C GLY A 544 5.17 -2.26 26.28
N ASN A 545 4.81 -1.04 25.89
CA ASN A 545 5.04 -0.49 24.55
C ASN A 545 6.51 -0.42 24.15
N GLN A 546 7.42 -0.28 25.12
CA GLN A 546 8.85 -0.14 24.87
C GLN A 546 9.61 -1.46 24.89
N LEU A 547 8.95 -2.56 25.30
CA LEU A 547 9.63 -3.83 25.57
C LEU A 547 10.34 -4.41 24.35
N SER A 548 9.76 -4.25 23.15
CA SER A 548 10.34 -4.73 21.89
C SER A 548 11.57 -3.95 21.42
N HIS A 549 11.80 -2.75 21.98
CA HIS A 549 12.92 -1.88 21.61
C HIS A 549 14.15 -2.06 22.49
N PHE A 550 14.05 -2.86 23.56
CA PHE A 550 15.21 -3.17 24.41
C PHE A 550 16.23 -4.06 23.67
N ASP A 551 17.51 -3.68 23.78
CA ASP A 551 18.62 -4.49 23.29
C ASP A 551 19.06 -5.48 24.40
N LYS A 552 18.39 -6.65 24.46
CA LYS A 552 18.54 -7.64 25.54
C LYS A 552 20.01 -7.93 25.96
N PRO A 553 20.97 -8.13 25.05
CA PRO A 553 22.39 -8.31 25.40
C PRO A 553 23.03 -7.22 26.26
N LYS A 554 22.50 -5.98 26.25
CA LYS A 554 23.01 -4.87 27.06
C LYS A 554 22.39 -4.80 28.46
N LEU A 555 21.37 -5.61 28.74
CA LEU A 555 20.59 -5.56 29.97
C LEU A 555 21.11 -6.57 30.99
N THR A 556 21.24 -6.13 32.24
CA THR A 556 21.55 -7.00 33.39
C THR A 556 20.29 -7.32 34.19
N ARG A 557 19.43 -6.31 34.40
CA ARG A 557 18.13 -6.41 35.07
C ARG A 557 17.31 -5.19 34.69
N VAL A 558 16.02 -5.36 34.45
CA VAL A 558 15.07 -4.27 34.21
C VAL A 558 13.96 -4.38 35.25
N VAL A 559 13.73 -3.29 35.98
CA VAL A 559 12.60 -3.17 36.91
C VAL A 559 11.61 -2.17 36.31
N GLY A 560 10.46 -2.66 35.86
CA GLY A 560 9.34 -1.82 35.41
C GLY A 560 8.47 -1.41 36.58
N VAL A 561 8.22 -0.12 36.78
CA VAL A 561 7.36 0.40 37.86
C VAL A 561 6.08 0.97 37.28
N GLU A 562 4.95 0.29 37.50
CA GLU A 562 3.63 0.70 37.02
C GLU A 562 2.67 0.91 38.20
N SER A 563 2.11 2.12 38.29
CA SER A 563 1.17 2.46 39.37
C SER A 563 -0.22 1.85 39.18
N ASN A 564 -0.62 1.60 37.93
CA ASN A 564 -1.93 1.07 37.58
C ASN A 564 -1.88 -0.45 37.37
N ALA A 565 -2.37 -1.19 38.37
CA ALA A 565 -2.37 -2.65 38.41
C ALA A 565 -3.11 -3.33 37.23
N TYR A 566 -4.02 -2.63 36.54
CA TYR A 566 -4.75 -3.19 35.41
C TYR A 566 -3.84 -3.52 34.21
N PHE A 567 -2.68 -2.87 34.09
CA PHE A 567 -1.71 -3.16 33.03
C PHE A 567 -0.85 -4.41 33.30
N ALA A 568 -0.83 -4.93 34.53
CA ALA A 568 0.13 -5.94 34.94
C ALA A 568 0.09 -7.23 34.10
N ALA A 569 -1.10 -7.71 33.78
CA ALA A 569 -1.27 -8.93 32.98
C ALA A 569 -0.74 -8.75 31.55
N GLU A 570 -0.93 -7.56 30.97
CA GLU A 570 -0.51 -7.26 29.61
C GLU A 570 1.01 -7.05 29.51
N ILE A 571 1.60 -6.35 30.47
CA ILE A 571 3.06 -6.21 30.57
C ILE A 571 3.70 -7.60 30.69
N GLN A 572 3.17 -8.47 31.55
CA GLN A 572 3.68 -9.84 31.69
C GLN A 572 3.58 -10.60 30.37
N ARG A 573 2.46 -10.51 29.65
CA ARG A 573 2.31 -11.13 28.32
C ARG A 573 3.39 -10.63 27.35
N GLN A 574 3.62 -9.32 27.28
CA GLN A 574 4.64 -8.74 26.41
C GLN A 574 6.06 -9.15 26.80
N VAL A 575 6.37 -9.22 28.10
CA VAL A 575 7.67 -9.71 28.59
C VAL A 575 7.93 -11.14 28.09
N GLN A 576 6.92 -12.00 28.09
CA GLN A 576 7.02 -13.36 27.55
C GLN A 576 7.23 -13.35 26.03
N GLU A 577 6.43 -12.57 25.30
CA GLU A 577 6.50 -12.49 23.84
C GLU A 577 7.84 -11.94 23.32
N GLN A 578 8.42 -10.97 24.03
CA GLN A 578 9.73 -10.40 23.70
C GLN A 578 10.90 -11.21 24.29
N GLY A 579 10.62 -12.31 25.02
CA GLY A 579 11.63 -13.17 25.61
C GLY A 579 12.51 -12.46 26.66
N LEU A 580 11.92 -11.57 27.46
CA LEU A 580 12.60 -10.80 28.51
C LEU A 580 12.39 -11.37 29.93
N GLU A 581 11.77 -12.54 30.05
CA GLU A 581 11.36 -13.18 31.32
C GLU A 581 12.50 -13.36 32.34
N ASP A 582 13.74 -13.52 31.87
CA ASP A 582 14.93 -13.73 32.68
C ASP A 582 15.58 -12.43 33.17
N VAL A 583 15.20 -11.28 32.61
CA VAL A 583 15.82 -9.98 32.90
C VAL A 583 14.81 -8.92 33.37
N TYR A 584 13.51 -9.10 33.13
CA TYR A 584 12.49 -8.07 33.40
C TYR A 584 11.59 -8.45 34.57
N GLU A 585 11.46 -7.53 35.53
CA GLU A 585 10.61 -7.66 36.72
C GLU A 585 9.62 -6.49 36.78
N LEU A 586 8.34 -6.78 36.94
CA LEU A 586 7.29 -5.77 37.08
C LEU A 586 6.95 -5.54 38.57
N LEU A 587 7.07 -4.30 39.02
CA LEU A 587 6.65 -3.83 40.33
C LEU A 587 5.43 -2.92 40.22
N THR A 588 4.29 -3.37 40.75
CA THR A 588 3.06 -2.57 40.77
C THR A 588 3.02 -1.61 41.96
N CYS A 589 3.65 -0.45 41.82
CA CYS A 589 3.67 0.60 42.83
C CYS A 589 3.87 1.98 42.18
N SER A 590 3.74 3.06 42.96
CA SER A 590 4.14 4.39 42.48
C SER A 590 5.67 4.52 42.47
N VAL A 591 6.22 5.21 41.48
CA VAL A 591 7.65 5.58 41.45
C VAL A 591 8.08 6.39 42.69
N ASP A 592 7.14 7.06 43.36
CA ASP A 592 7.41 7.81 44.59
C ASP A 592 7.43 6.92 45.86
N ASP A 593 7.10 5.62 45.76
CA ASP A 593 7.16 4.68 46.90
C ASP A 593 8.58 4.16 47.14
N ARG A 594 9.39 5.00 47.80
CA ARG A 594 10.78 4.66 48.17
C ARG A 594 10.89 3.32 48.90
N SER A 595 9.96 3.01 49.80
CA SER A 595 10.03 1.77 50.59
C SER A 595 9.82 0.53 49.73
N ALA A 596 8.97 0.61 48.70
CA ALA A 596 8.81 -0.46 47.73
C ALA A 596 10.06 -0.63 46.85
N LEU A 597 10.62 0.47 46.34
CA LEU A 597 11.84 0.43 45.53
C LEU A 597 13.03 -0.15 46.31
N GLU A 598 13.23 0.26 47.56
CA GLU A 598 14.34 -0.23 48.41
C GLU A 598 14.23 -1.72 48.73
N ARG A 599 13.01 -2.28 48.85
CA ARG A 599 12.79 -3.73 49.03
C ARG A 599 13.27 -4.55 47.83
N GLU A 600 13.15 -3.99 46.63
CA GLU A 600 13.64 -4.61 45.38
C GLU A 600 15.13 -4.35 45.12
N GLY A 601 15.83 -3.76 46.09
CA GLY A 601 17.26 -3.46 46.01
C GLY A 601 17.59 -2.18 45.23
N LEU A 602 16.59 -1.34 44.94
CA LEU A 602 16.78 -0.05 44.29
C LEU A 602 17.12 1.01 45.35
N VAL A 603 18.42 1.19 45.59
CA VAL A 603 18.98 2.10 46.59
C VAL A 603 19.85 3.18 45.92
N ALA A 604 20.42 4.10 46.69
CA ALA A 604 21.29 5.13 46.12
C ALA A 604 22.44 4.51 45.33
N GLY A 605 22.63 4.93 44.08
CA GLY A 605 23.68 4.41 43.21
C GLY A 605 23.52 2.94 42.80
N SER A 606 22.30 2.40 42.77
CA SER A 606 22.06 1.02 42.30
C SER A 606 21.82 0.93 40.79
N LEU A 607 21.42 2.01 40.12
CA LEU A 607 20.97 2.00 38.72
C LEU A 607 22.04 2.48 37.74
N ASP A 608 22.12 1.81 36.60
CA ASP A 608 22.93 2.22 35.45
C ASP A 608 22.11 3.09 34.48
N THR A 609 20.83 2.77 34.31
CA THR A 609 19.90 3.53 33.44
C THR A 609 18.53 3.74 34.11
N ILE A 610 17.94 4.91 33.90
CA ILE A 610 16.51 5.19 34.12
C ILE A 610 15.88 5.51 32.77
N LEU A 611 14.78 4.84 32.44
CA LEU A 611 14.01 5.05 31.21
C LEU A 611 12.64 5.66 31.56
N SER A 612 12.31 6.80 30.96
CA SER A 612 11.01 7.47 31.16
C SER A 612 10.42 7.96 29.84
N ILE A 613 9.34 7.32 29.39
CA ILE A 613 8.66 7.66 28.13
C ILE A 613 7.23 8.09 28.46
N GLN A 614 6.96 9.41 28.45
CA GLN A 614 5.67 10.04 28.76
C GLN A 614 5.09 9.76 30.16
N VAL A 615 5.94 9.74 31.21
CA VAL A 615 5.51 9.42 32.58
C VAL A 615 5.72 10.58 33.56
N LEU A 616 6.81 11.33 33.43
CA LEU A 616 7.14 12.44 34.36
C LEU A 616 6.11 13.56 34.34
N CYS A 617 5.31 13.66 33.30
CA CYS A 617 4.18 14.57 33.26
C CYS A 617 3.02 14.20 34.20
N SER A 618 2.88 12.92 34.53
CA SER A 618 1.73 12.37 35.26
C SER A 618 2.03 12.17 36.75
N VAL A 619 3.30 12.31 37.15
CA VAL A 619 3.68 12.29 38.57
C VAL A 619 3.26 13.58 39.26
N SER A 620 2.90 13.49 40.54
CA SER A 620 2.34 14.65 41.25
C SER A 620 3.38 15.74 41.55
N HIS A 621 4.65 15.36 41.71
CA HIS A 621 5.74 16.29 42.03
C HIS A 621 7.01 15.96 41.23
N PRO A 622 7.08 16.31 39.93
CA PRO A 622 8.18 15.89 39.05
C PRO A 622 9.56 16.22 39.59
N GLY A 623 9.74 17.38 40.23
CA GLY A 623 11.04 17.77 40.81
C GLY A 623 11.47 16.91 42.01
N ALA A 624 10.53 16.41 42.82
CA ALA A 624 10.85 15.50 43.92
C ALA A 624 11.14 14.09 43.39
N THR A 625 10.33 13.61 42.45
CA THR A 625 10.54 12.33 41.76
C THR A 625 11.90 12.31 41.05
N LEU A 626 12.24 13.34 40.27
CA LEU A 626 13.53 13.43 39.58
C LEU A 626 14.73 13.49 40.52
N LYS A 627 14.61 14.14 41.68
CA LYS A 627 15.68 14.09 42.72
C LYS A 627 15.89 12.69 43.26
N GLU A 628 14.82 11.92 43.43
CA GLU A 628 14.91 10.54 43.86
C GLU A 628 15.52 9.65 42.77
N LEU A 629 15.07 9.81 41.52
CA LEU A 629 15.66 9.11 40.36
C LEU A 629 17.16 9.43 40.22
N TYR A 630 17.55 10.69 40.39
CA TYR A 630 18.96 11.10 40.40
C TYR A 630 19.75 10.44 41.53
N ARG A 631 19.17 10.27 42.72
CA ARG A 631 19.79 9.54 43.85
C ARG A 631 20.06 8.08 43.51
N LEU A 632 19.12 7.40 42.84
CA LEU A 632 19.21 5.99 42.48
C LEU A 632 20.26 5.71 41.39
N LEU A 633 20.53 6.68 40.49
CA LEU A 633 21.58 6.56 39.49
C LEU A 633 22.99 6.52 40.10
N LYS A 634 23.84 5.65 39.56
CA LYS A 634 25.30 5.68 39.81
C LYS A 634 25.94 6.95 39.23
N PRO A 635 27.09 7.39 39.74
CA PRO A 635 27.99 8.25 38.98
C PRO A 635 28.22 7.68 37.56
N GLY A 636 28.00 8.48 36.52
CA GLY A 636 28.04 8.03 35.12
C GLY A 636 26.79 7.27 34.62
N GLY A 637 25.79 7.08 35.48
CA GLY A 637 24.50 6.49 35.10
C GLY A 637 23.65 7.43 34.24
N LYS A 638 22.70 6.87 33.50
CA LYS A 638 21.97 7.56 32.43
C LYS A 638 20.50 7.77 32.76
N LEU A 639 19.97 8.96 32.48
CA LEU A 639 18.54 9.22 32.35
C LEU A 639 18.19 9.32 30.87
N ILE A 640 17.45 8.35 30.35
CA ILE A 640 16.92 8.35 28.99
C ILE A 640 15.45 8.72 29.10
N PHE A 641 15.05 9.78 28.41
CA PHE A 641 13.68 10.27 28.51
C PHE A 641 13.13 10.81 27.20
N TRP A 642 11.82 10.72 27.06
CA TRP A 642 11.04 11.42 26.06
C TRP A 642 9.71 11.83 26.71
N GLU A 643 9.57 13.13 26.98
CA GLU A 643 8.52 13.66 27.86
C GLU A 643 7.87 14.87 27.22
N HIS A 644 6.57 15.05 27.42
CA HIS A 644 5.97 16.33 27.11
C HIS A 644 6.26 17.34 28.23
N HIS A 645 6.30 18.62 27.88
CA HIS A 645 6.51 19.69 28.87
C HIS A 645 5.65 20.93 28.57
N ARG A 646 5.64 21.88 29.51
CA ARG A 646 5.02 23.20 29.35
C ARG A 646 5.65 23.99 28.22
N SER A 647 4.83 24.51 27.30
CA SER A 647 5.27 25.33 26.17
C SER A 647 5.98 26.61 26.62
N SER A 648 7.02 27.02 25.87
CA SER A 648 7.70 28.31 26.03
C SER A 648 6.93 29.48 25.41
N ASP A 649 5.98 29.21 24.50
CA ASP A 649 5.13 30.22 23.89
C ASP A 649 4.04 30.67 24.87
N TRP A 650 3.98 31.98 25.14
CA TRP A 650 3.11 32.52 26.20
C TRP A 650 1.62 32.28 25.94
N LEU A 651 1.20 32.29 24.67
CA LEU A 651 -0.21 32.12 24.29
C LEU A 651 -0.61 30.65 24.42
N THR A 652 0.22 29.75 23.92
CA THR A 652 0.06 28.30 24.06
C THR A 652 0.10 27.89 25.52
N MET A 653 1.00 28.47 26.32
CA MET A 653 1.08 28.26 27.77
C MET A 653 -0.22 28.68 28.46
N ALA A 654 -0.79 29.84 28.11
CA ALA A 654 -2.09 30.27 28.67
C ALA A 654 -3.21 29.27 28.35
N VAL A 655 -3.22 28.70 27.14
CA VAL A 655 -4.17 27.64 26.74
C VAL A 655 -3.91 26.35 27.52
N GLN A 656 -2.65 25.96 27.73
CA GLN A 656 -2.30 24.80 28.56
C GLN A 656 -2.85 24.97 29.97
N TYR A 657 -2.65 26.12 30.63
CA TYR A 657 -3.19 26.38 31.97
C TYR A 657 -4.72 26.37 32.01
N LEU A 658 -5.39 26.88 30.96
CA LEU A 658 -6.85 26.87 30.87
C LEU A 658 -7.41 25.45 30.72
N TRP A 659 -6.76 24.62 29.90
CA TRP A 659 -7.24 23.27 29.58
C TRP A 659 -6.83 22.20 30.59
N ASN A 660 -5.72 22.41 31.32
CA ASN A 660 -5.14 21.45 32.25
C ASN A 660 -6.12 20.88 33.31
N PRO A 661 -7.02 21.66 33.93
CA PRO A 661 -7.97 21.12 34.92
C PRO A 661 -8.87 20.01 34.38
N ILE A 662 -9.26 20.10 33.10
CA ILE A 662 -10.05 19.08 32.42
C ILE A 662 -9.14 17.94 31.99
N TRP A 663 -8.05 18.27 31.30
CA TRP A 663 -7.09 17.32 30.74
C TRP A 663 -6.56 16.32 31.78
N ARG A 664 -6.10 16.83 32.93
CA ARG A 664 -5.52 16.03 34.02
C ARG A 664 -6.49 14.99 34.59
N GLN A 665 -7.80 15.24 34.50
CA GLN A 665 -8.81 14.28 34.94
C GLN A 665 -9.08 13.19 33.91
N VAL A 666 -8.95 13.50 32.63
CA VAL A 666 -9.28 12.60 31.51
C VAL A 666 -8.09 11.72 31.12
N ILE A 667 -6.86 12.24 31.17
CA ILE A 667 -5.65 11.55 30.65
C ILE A 667 -4.77 11.09 31.82
N GLY A 668 -5.29 10.20 32.67
CA GLY A 668 -4.46 9.46 33.63
C GLY A 668 -3.65 10.29 34.64
N GLY A 669 -3.98 11.57 34.86
CA GLY A 669 -3.21 12.46 35.74
C GLY A 669 -2.11 13.28 35.06
N CYS A 670 -1.95 13.16 33.74
CA CYS A 670 -1.05 13.96 32.90
C CYS A 670 -1.28 15.47 33.10
N ASP A 671 -0.23 16.21 33.44
CA ASP A 671 -0.28 17.66 33.66
C ASP A 671 0.55 18.40 32.60
N MET A 672 -0.12 19.14 31.72
CA MET A 672 0.52 19.86 30.60
C MET A 672 1.32 21.09 31.06
N THR A 673 1.19 21.49 32.32
CA THR A 673 1.82 22.69 32.87
C THR A 673 3.16 22.39 33.57
N HIS A 674 3.56 21.12 33.64
CA HIS A 674 4.84 20.72 34.21
C HIS A 674 6.03 21.17 33.33
N ASP A 675 6.95 21.91 33.95
CA ASP A 675 8.22 22.29 33.34
C ASP A 675 9.28 21.22 33.63
N ILE A 676 9.27 20.16 32.81
CA ILE A 676 10.13 18.99 33.00
C ILE A 676 11.61 19.36 32.82
N LYS A 677 11.95 20.23 31.86
CA LYS A 677 13.34 20.67 31.63
C LYS A 677 13.93 21.33 32.87
N THR A 678 13.19 22.24 33.50
CA THR A 678 13.63 22.90 34.74
C THR A 678 13.68 21.92 35.90
N ALA A 679 12.74 20.97 35.98
CA ALA A 679 12.75 19.94 37.02
C ALA A 679 13.98 19.01 36.92
N ILE A 680 14.40 18.64 35.70
CA ILE A 680 15.61 17.84 35.47
C ILE A 680 16.86 18.63 35.90
N ALA A 681 16.96 19.91 35.51
CA ALA A 681 18.07 20.78 35.92
C ALA A 681 18.18 20.91 37.45
N ALA A 682 17.03 21.00 38.14
CA ALA A 682 16.98 21.12 39.60
C ALA A 682 17.21 19.79 40.35
N ALA A 683 17.25 18.66 39.65
CA ALA A 683 17.40 17.33 40.25
C ALA A 683 18.85 17.02 40.63
N GLY A 684 19.82 17.53 39.87
CA GLY A 684 21.25 17.30 40.09
C GLY A 684 22.11 17.80 38.93
N GLU A 685 23.41 17.55 38.99
CA GLU A 685 24.37 17.93 37.95
C GLU A 685 24.45 16.87 36.83
N TRP A 686 24.28 17.31 35.59
CA TRP A 686 24.28 16.47 34.39
C TRP A 686 25.40 16.91 33.42
N GLU A 687 26.20 15.96 32.92
CA GLU A 687 27.41 16.28 32.11
C GLU A 687 27.06 16.87 30.74
N ASN A 688 25.93 16.49 30.17
CA ASN A 688 25.52 16.82 28.82
C ASN A 688 24.12 17.44 28.76
N PHE A 689 23.76 18.28 29.74
CA PHE A 689 22.44 18.91 29.83
C PHE A 689 22.03 19.69 28.55
N GLU A 690 23.01 20.26 27.84
CA GLU A 690 22.77 21.00 26.59
C GLU A 690 22.37 20.10 25.41
N SER A 691 22.50 18.76 25.52
CA SER A 691 22.10 17.83 24.46
C SER A 691 20.61 17.46 24.47
N ILE A 692 19.79 18.14 25.28
CA ILE A 692 18.33 17.94 25.29
C ILE A 692 17.75 18.52 24.00
N GLU A 693 17.12 17.66 23.22
CA GLU A 693 16.38 18.03 22.01
C GLU A 693 14.91 18.29 22.36
N GLY A 694 14.22 19.01 21.48
CA GLY A 694 12.78 19.24 21.62
C GLY A 694 12.12 19.70 20.33
N ASP A 695 10.81 19.51 20.23
CA ASP A 695 9.99 19.83 19.05
C ASP A 695 9.14 21.11 19.23
N GLU A 696 9.64 22.04 20.05
CA GLU A 696 8.95 23.29 20.36
C GLU A 696 8.64 24.09 19.08
N THR A 697 7.34 24.21 18.78
CA THR A 697 6.80 25.06 17.73
C THR A 697 5.70 25.95 18.31
N PRO A 698 5.51 27.18 17.80
CA PRO A 698 4.35 27.98 18.18
C PRO A 698 3.06 27.16 18.02
N TRP A 699 2.13 27.27 18.97
CA TRP A 699 0.83 26.59 18.97
C TRP A 699 0.84 25.08 19.30
N ALA A 700 2.01 24.48 19.55
CA ALA A 700 2.08 23.08 19.98
C ALA A 700 1.57 22.93 21.42
N LEU A 701 0.36 22.37 21.60
CA LEU A 701 -0.26 22.17 22.93
C LEU A 701 0.48 21.17 23.82
N ARG A 702 1.29 20.29 23.23
CA ARG A 702 2.07 19.24 23.94
C ARG A 702 3.46 19.14 23.32
N PRO A 703 4.30 20.18 23.45
CA PRO A 703 5.68 20.09 23.01
C PRO A 703 6.42 19.06 23.86
N ARG A 704 7.43 18.44 23.27
CA ARG A 704 8.21 17.36 23.84
C ARG A 704 9.67 17.72 23.89
N ILE A 705 10.31 17.17 24.91
CA ILE A 705 11.75 17.19 25.09
C ILE A 705 12.25 15.77 25.28
N TRP A 706 13.43 15.48 24.78
CA TRP A 706 14.02 14.15 24.90
C TRP A 706 15.53 14.19 24.89
N GLY A 707 16.13 13.11 25.39
CA GLY A 707 17.57 12.95 25.39
C GLY A 707 18.05 11.82 26.27
N GLU A 708 19.38 11.70 26.30
CA GLU A 708 20.14 10.84 27.20
C GLU A 708 21.01 11.76 28.05
N LEU A 709 20.81 11.79 29.36
CA LEU A 709 21.59 12.61 30.29
C LEU A 709 22.45 11.75 31.19
N ILE A 710 23.70 12.15 31.39
CA ILE A 710 24.67 11.43 32.21
C ILE A 710 24.82 12.12 33.55
N LYS A 711 24.64 11.37 34.63
CA LYS A 711 24.86 11.85 36.01
C LYS A 711 26.35 12.13 36.21
N SER A 712 26.67 13.36 36.61
CA SER A 712 28.06 13.79 36.82
C SER A 712 28.79 12.93 37.85
N GLY A 713 30.03 12.57 37.53
CA GLY A 713 30.87 11.71 38.36
C GLY A 713 31.73 12.39 39.44
N VAL A 714 31.55 13.70 39.68
CA VAL A 714 32.34 14.49 40.63
C VAL A 714 31.84 14.30 42.07
#